data_AF-A0A4Q4NLX1-F1
#
_entry.id   AF-A0A4Q4NLX1-F1
#
_cell.length_a   1.000
_cell.length_b   1.000
_cell.length_c   1.000
_cell.angle_alpha   90.00
_cell.angle_beta   90.00
_cell.angle_gamma   90.00
#
_symmetry.space_group_name_H-M   'P 1'
#
loop_
_entity.id
_entity.type
_entity.pdbx_description
1 polymer ?
#
loop_
_entity_poly.entity_id
_entity_poly.type
_entity_poly.pdbx_seq_one_letter_code
_entity_poly.pdbx_strand_id
1 'polypeptide(L)'
;MRLLQRQANGSFSLVNHEGTCIPPYAILSHTWSENNEDEVSYDDLRNETGREKSGYAKLKFCAEQATKDGLEHFWVDTCCIDKSSSAELSEAITSMFRWYKNSATCYVYLADVTTKKRRGGRELPDHETPSVTWMSAFRNSRWFTRGWTLQELLAPRNVLFFSRDGELLGDKFSLEQHIHDVTHIPIPALRGAPLHSFSVDDRMSWAATRITRKEEDRAYSLLGIFGVSMVPIYGELQAAAFRRLRKEINEVKQDQSSPSDNGKRQALMDSLRFDQIDARYATIKNAHAKTCKWLLRKSEHTQWLDPMRLSDHYGFLWIKGKPGTGKSTLMKFAFGQASKSRKSNIVIAFFFNARGETLEKTIIGMYRSLLLQLLEKIPTLQCDSGSLSLVPSSISADYQWTRHSLEDQLQQAVLSLGETPVMCFIDALDECEQWQVRNMISFFENLGELAVSSGRSFRVCLSSRHYPEVTIRKGISLVLEGQEGHTQDINNYLESALRIGSSAQAQKIRKDLQEKSSGVFMWIVLVVDILNEEYDGGRMHALERRLKQIPADLHDLFQDILTRDSNDKDELILCLQWVLFARQPLQPEQLYLAILSGTDFDALATQHHQEVTFETIRRFLLRSTKGLTEITKTKNRKVQFIHESVRDFLLKENGLSKIWPEFANNFQGQSHDRLKQCCLNYISIDIATPLKLPDNLPRANSPESTSIRVSAIQTFPFLEYAIHNVLYYAERAEDGGISQVDFLNSFPLPRWVKLDNLLEKHEVRRHSQGVSLLYILAELNMTCLIRILGSASCCMDVEDERYGCPLLAAVAMDRNEAVEMFLESIEVQPEYSNLVTAVGGRQVQDRLDRRYATRNLTYSKSKDVVGNAIDFYNDRVVARAIASGKFQIDSQNSSAKSILRWASRNGFETLVKLLLDGDSTLVDGIGVYKNPLHIAAEEGHLGVIEVLLEAGADIDAVESDDTALFVATSEGRKEAVALLLDRGADANARGGYNSNAIQEASYQGNREIVDLLIEKGADVNAIAVEGNTALQKASYKGHKEIVELLIDRGADINAKGHFYGTGIQAASRSGHKEILELLIEKGGDVNIQGGELGNAIQAASRTGHKECLELLLDKGADVNTQGGPYRCLFDEEFRNALEAACVGGHREIVELLLDKGAGIGNALERASLYGHKEIVKLLLDKGAADIGNALQAASYKDRTEIVELLLERGSDVDVGKALQQASDRGKIKMVALLQKHSVAGACK
;
A
#
# COMPACT_ATOMS: atom_id res chain seq x y z
N MET A 1 -1.57 4.26 18.92
CA MET A 1 -1.91 3.11 19.79
C MET A 1 -0.87 3.06 20.90
N ARG A 2 -1.28 2.84 22.15
CA ARG A 2 -0.36 2.67 23.29
C ARG A 2 -0.18 1.20 23.63
N LEU A 3 1.05 0.76 23.87
CA LEU A 3 1.40 -0.59 24.28
C LEU A 3 2.08 -0.57 25.66
N LEU A 4 2.02 -1.68 26.38
CA LEU A 4 2.74 -1.90 27.62
C LEU A 4 4.06 -2.61 27.35
N GLN A 5 5.12 -2.12 28.00
CA GLN A 5 6.44 -2.73 28.01
C GLN A 5 6.86 -3.01 29.45
N ARG A 6 7.47 -4.18 29.70
CA ARG A 6 7.99 -4.56 31.01
C ARG A 6 9.37 -3.92 31.22
N GLN A 7 9.50 -3.18 32.32
CA GLN A 7 10.74 -2.54 32.75
C GLN A 7 11.64 -3.51 33.54
N ALA A 8 12.94 -3.22 33.60
CA ALA A 8 13.92 -4.05 34.34
C ALA A 8 13.59 -4.24 35.83
N ASN A 9 12.88 -3.27 36.44
CA ASN A 9 12.42 -3.33 37.83
C ASN A 9 11.12 -4.15 38.02
N GLY A 10 10.60 -4.79 36.97
CA GLY A 10 9.37 -5.61 37.00
C GLY A 10 8.06 -4.81 36.95
N SER A 11 8.11 -3.51 36.66
CA SER A 11 6.92 -2.67 36.42
C SER A 11 6.60 -2.51 34.93
N PHE A 12 5.48 -1.84 34.62
CA PHE A 12 5.02 -1.63 33.25
C PHE A 12 5.01 -0.15 32.91
N SER A 13 5.53 0.19 31.74
CA SER A 13 5.47 1.54 31.17
C SER A 13 4.59 1.55 29.92
N LEU A 14 3.89 2.66 29.71
CA LEU A 14 3.13 2.90 28.48
C LEU A 14 4.01 3.53 27.41
N VAL A 15 4.08 2.90 26.24
CA VAL A 15 4.81 3.38 25.06
C VAL A 15 3.80 3.74 23.97
N ASN A 16 3.90 4.96 23.42
CA ASN A 16 3.00 5.41 22.37
C ASN A 16 3.60 5.16 20.98
N HIS A 17 2.81 4.56 20.09
CA HIS A 17 3.17 4.33 18.69
C HIS A 17 2.17 5.04 17.78
N GLU A 18 2.67 5.90 16.89
CA GLU A 18 1.89 6.64 15.89
C GLU A 18 2.12 6.03 14.49
N GLY A 19 1.06 5.82 13.71
CA GLY A 19 1.16 5.36 12.31
C GLY A 19 1.22 3.84 12.08
N THR A 20 1.81 3.41 10.95
CA THR A 20 1.84 2.02 10.45
C THR A 20 2.96 1.15 11.03
N CYS A 21 3.88 1.70 11.83
CA CYS A 21 4.99 0.98 12.46
C CYS A 21 4.67 0.59 13.91
N ILE A 22 3.69 -0.31 14.11
CA ILE A 22 3.39 -0.89 15.43
C ILE A 22 4.21 -2.19 15.56
N PRO A 23 5.07 -2.35 16.59
CA PRO A 23 5.88 -3.56 16.76
C PRO A 23 4.98 -4.77 17.05
N PRO A 24 5.44 -6.02 16.88
CA PRO A 24 4.67 -7.20 17.27
C PRO A 24 4.27 -7.13 18.76
N TYR A 25 2.99 -7.33 19.05
CA TYR A 25 2.45 -7.29 20.41
C TYR A 25 1.47 -8.41 20.70
N ALA A 26 1.38 -8.79 21.98
CA ALA A 26 0.36 -9.69 22.50
C ALA A 26 -0.86 -8.94 23.02
N ILE A 27 -2.00 -9.63 23.16
CA ILE A 27 -3.20 -9.10 23.83
C ILE A 27 -3.47 -9.92 25.09
N LEU A 28 -3.78 -9.24 26.20
CA LEU A 28 -4.42 -9.88 27.35
C LEU A 28 -5.94 -9.77 27.22
N SER A 29 -6.59 -10.89 26.99
CA SER A 29 -8.05 -10.99 27.04
C SER A 29 -8.49 -11.61 28.35
N HIS A 30 -9.36 -10.94 29.11
CA HIS A 30 -9.74 -11.44 30.43
C HIS A 30 -11.03 -10.80 30.98
N THR A 31 -11.41 -11.18 32.20
CA THR A 31 -12.52 -10.54 32.95
C THR A 31 -12.05 -9.96 34.29
N TRP A 32 -12.57 -8.79 34.67
CA TRP A 32 -12.46 -8.20 36.01
C TRP A 32 -13.51 -8.79 36.99
N SER A 33 -13.36 -8.50 38.28
CA SER A 33 -14.38 -8.76 39.30
C SER A 33 -15.65 -7.92 39.05
N GLU A 34 -16.79 -8.32 39.62
CA GLU A 34 -18.08 -7.64 39.38
C GLU A 34 -18.08 -6.17 39.85
N ASN A 35 -17.29 -5.85 40.87
CA ASN A 35 -17.14 -4.49 41.41
C ASN A 35 -15.97 -3.70 40.78
N ASN A 36 -15.18 -4.31 39.89
CA ASN A 36 -13.95 -3.75 39.29
C ASN A 36 -12.90 -3.25 40.30
N GLU A 37 -12.93 -3.71 41.55
CA GLU A 37 -11.91 -3.37 42.56
C GLU A 37 -10.51 -3.86 42.17
N ASP A 38 -10.45 -4.88 41.31
CA ASP A 38 -9.23 -5.42 40.73
C ASP A 38 -8.84 -4.78 39.38
N GLU A 39 -9.66 -3.90 38.77
CA GLU A 39 -9.35 -3.28 37.46
C GLU A 39 -8.17 -2.32 37.57
N VAL A 40 -7.13 -2.57 36.76
CA VAL A 40 -5.99 -1.65 36.59
C VAL A 40 -6.32 -0.73 35.42
N SER A 41 -6.50 0.56 35.71
CA SER A 41 -6.86 1.60 34.74
C SER A 41 -5.64 2.32 34.16
N TYR A 42 -5.87 3.15 33.15
CA TYR A 42 -4.84 4.02 32.57
C TYR A 42 -4.22 4.95 33.61
N ASP A 43 -5.05 5.57 34.46
CA ASP A 43 -4.57 6.46 35.53
C ASP A 43 -3.76 5.71 36.59
N ASP A 44 -4.08 4.44 36.86
CA ASP A 44 -3.33 3.62 37.81
C ASP A 44 -1.91 3.31 37.33
N LEU A 45 -1.71 3.14 36.02
CA LEU A 45 -0.37 2.95 35.46
C LEU A 45 0.38 4.28 35.34
N ARG A 46 -0.31 5.36 34.99
CA ARG A 46 0.28 6.70 34.92
C ARG A 46 0.77 7.21 36.28
N ASN A 47 0.03 6.89 37.34
CA ASN A 47 0.34 7.31 38.71
C ASN A 47 1.07 6.22 39.53
N GLU A 48 1.44 5.10 38.91
CA GLU A 48 2.09 3.94 39.52
C GLU A 48 1.33 3.26 40.70
N THR A 49 0.06 3.61 40.93
CA THR A 49 -0.79 3.05 42.01
C THR A 49 -1.35 1.67 41.68
N GLY A 50 -1.25 1.23 40.42
CA GLY A 50 -1.83 -0.05 39.97
C GLY A 50 -1.22 -1.30 40.61
N ARG A 51 -0.02 -1.21 41.20
CA ARG A 51 0.67 -2.37 41.82
C ARG A 51 -0.05 -2.92 43.06
N GLU A 52 -0.85 -2.09 43.72
CA GLU A 52 -1.60 -2.45 44.93
C GLU A 52 -2.87 -3.24 44.61
N LYS A 53 -3.31 -3.22 43.35
CA LYS A 53 -4.52 -3.93 42.90
C LYS A 53 -4.23 -5.40 42.61
N SER A 54 -5.12 -6.28 43.06
CA SER A 54 -5.03 -7.72 42.83
C SER A 54 -5.01 -8.10 41.34
N GLY A 55 -5.57 -7.25 40.48
CA GLY A 55 -5.55 -7.41 39.03
C GLY A 55 -4.20 -7.20 38.35
N TYR A 56 -3.24 -6.56 39.01
CA TYR A 56 -1.88 -6.38 38.48
C TYR A 56 -1.18 -7.72 38.20
N ALA A 57 -1.59 -8.80 38.90
CA ALA A 57 -1.13 -10.15 38.64
C ALA A 57 -1.47 -10.64 37.22
N LYS A 58 -2.60 -10.20 36.64
CA LYS A 58 -2.99 -10.56 35.27
C LYS A 58 -2.10 -9.89 34.22
N LEU A 59 -1.67 -8.65 34.48
CA LEU A 59 -0.68 -7.95 33.63
C LEU A 59 0.68 -8.65 33.67
N LYS A 60 1.12 -9.09 34.86
CA LYS A 60 2.35 -9.89 35.03
C LYS A 60 2.28 -11.21 34.26
N PHE A 61 1.17 -11.92 34.38
CA PHE A 61 0.94 -13.14 33.62
C PHE A 61 1.08 -12.90 32.10
N CYS A 62 0.44 -11.85 31.56
CA CYS A 62 0.55 -11.53 30.14
C CYS A 62 1.99 -11.19 29.72
N ALA A 63 2.68 -10.37 30.50
CA ALA A 63 4.06 -9.97 30.20
C ALA A 63 5.03 -11.17 30.24
N GLU A 64 4.87 -12.07 31.20
CA GLU A 64 5.65 -13.31 31.30
C GLU A 64 5.40 -14.23 30.11
N GLN A 65 4.15 -14.38 29.69
CA GLN A 65 3.83 -15.21 28.51
C GLN A 65 4.31 -14.55 27.21
N ALA A 66 4.15 -13.24 27.06
CA ALA A 66 4.68 -12.48 25.93
C ALA A 66 6.21 -12.64 25.83
N THR A 67 6.93 -12.57 26.96
CA THR A 67 8.39 -12.75 26.99
C THR A 67 8.78 -14.17 26.55
N LYS A 68 8.04 -15.21 26.99
CA LYS A 68 8.27 -16.60 26.55
C LYS A 68 8.11 -16.77 25.03
N ASP A 69 7.20 -16.01 24.44
CA ASP A 69 6.91 -16.05 23.01
C ASP A 69 7.73 -15.01 22.21
N GLY A 70 8.75 -14.37 22.83
CA GLY A 70 9.64 -13.41 22.17
C GLY A 70 9.04 -12.03 21.89
N LEU A 71 7.97 -11.65 22.59
CA LEU A 71 7.27 -10.38 22.43
C LEU A 71 7.61 -9.42 23.58
N GLU A 72 8.13 -8.24 23.25
CA GLU A 72 8.46 -7.20 24.23
C GLU A 72 7.26 -6.36 24.66
N HIS A 73 6.21 -6.32 23.83
CA HIS A 73 5.06 -5.45 23.99
C HIS A 73 3.76 -6.24 24.12
N PHE A 74 2.84 -5.75 24.94
CA PHE A 74 1.48 -6.29 25.03
C PHE A 74 0.44 -5.19 25.24
N TRP A 75 -0.82 -5.49 24.96
CA TRP A 75 -1.93 -4.55 25.00
C TRP A 75 -3.07 -5.04 25.88
N VAL A 76 -3.65 -4.12 26.67
CA VAL A 76 -4.81 -4.36 27.54
C VAL A 76 -5.70 -3.12 27.51
N ASP A 77 -6.99 -3.31 27.20
CA ASP A 77 -7.96 -2.24 26.94
C ASP A 77 -8.12 -1.28 28.13
N THR A 78 -8.09 -1.79 29.36
CA THR A 78 -8.39 -0.98 30.55
C THR A 78 -7.32 0.02 30.91
N CYS A 79 -6.07 -0.23 30.54
CA CYS A 79 -4.94 0.60 30.91
C CYS A 79 -4.13 1.15 29.73
N CYS A 80 -4.35 0.69 28.50
CA CYS A 80 -3.78 1.30 27.30
C CYS A 80 -4.64 2.41 26.69
N ILE A 81 -5.92 2.50 27.08
CA ILE A 81 -6.88 3.51 26.60
C ILE A 81 -7.20 4.49 27.73
N ASP A 82 -7.13 5.79 27.44
CA ASP A 82 -7.64 6.82 28.33
C ASP A 82 -9.15 6.94 28.17
N LYS A 83 -9.89 6.20 28.99
CA LYS A 83 -11.36 6.17 28.97
C LYS A 83 -12.00 7.51 29.39
N SER A 84 -11.22 8.47 29.91
CA SER A 84 -11.71 9.83 30.21
C SER A 84 -11.81 10.72 28.97
N SER A 85 -11.00 10.44 27.94
CA SER A 85 -11.04 11.13 26.65
C SER A 85 -12.10 10.52 25.73
N SER A 86 -13.18 11.26 25.47
CA SER A 86 -14.25 10.79 24.58
C SER A 86 -13.78 10.57 23.14
N ALA A 87 -12.83 11.38 22.67
CA ALA A 87 -12.22 11.24 21.36
C ALA A 87 -11.39 9.95 21.27
N GLU A 88 -10.52 9.71 22.24
CA GLU A 88 -9.67 8.51 22.25
C GLU A 88 -10.50 7.23 22.45
N LEU A 89 -11.49 7.26 23.34
CA LEU A 89 -12.40 6.15 23.56
C LEU A 89 -13.18 5.81 22.27
N SER A 90 -13.63 6.81 21.53
CA SER A 90 -14.33 6.61 20.25
C SER A 90 -13.40 6.05 19.17
N GLU A 91 -12.16 6.56 19.08
CA GLU A 91 -11.15 6.06 18.14
C GLU A 91 -10.74 4.62 18.46
N ALA A 92 -10.57 4.30 19.75
CA ALA A 92 -10.23 2.96 20.21
C ALA A 92 -11.36 1.96 19.93
N ILE A 93 -12.62 2.33 20.20
CA ILE A 93 -13.79 1.47 19.93
C ILE A 93 -13.91 1.15 18.44
N THR A 94 -13.67 2.13 17.57
CA THR A 94 -13.74 1.94 16.11
C THR A 94 -12.53 1.21 15.52
N SER A 95 -11.41 1.16 16.25
CA SER A 95 -10.15 0.55 15.78
C SER A 95 -9.81 -0.81 16.43
N MET A 96 -10.46 -1.17 17.55
CA MET A 96 -10.11 -2.34 18.38
C MET A 96 -10.05 -3.65 17.59
N PHE A 97 -11.02 -3.93 16.71
CA PHE A 97 -11.02 -5.15 15.91
C PHE A 97 -9.78 -5.27 15.01
N ARG A 98 -9.32 -4.15 14.45
CA ARG A 98 -8.09 -4.10 13.65
C ARG A 98 -6.86 -4.36 14.54
N TRP A 99 -6.81 -3.78 15.73
CA TRP A 99 -5.74 -4.05 16.70
C TRP A 99 -5.74 -5.51 17.15
N TYR A 100 -6.91 -6.13 17.34
CA TYR A 100 -7.01 -7.55 17.65
C TYR A 100 -6.54 -8.44 16.50
N LYS A 101 -6.94 -8.11 15.28
CA LYS A 101 -6.53 -8.84 14.07
C LYS A 101 -5.03 -8.76 13.79
N ASN A 102 -4.40 -7.63 14.11
CA ASN A 102 -2.98 -7.39 13.84
C ASN A 102 -2.05 -7.85 14.98
N SER A 103 -2.59 -8.32 16.11
CA SER A 103 -1.79 -8.87 17.20
C SER A 103 -1.09 -10.17 16.79
N ALA A 104 0.07 -10.43 17.39
CA ALA A 104 0.82 -11.68 17.17
C ALA A 104 0.08 -12.87 17.82
N THR A 105 -0.35 -12.70 19.08
CA THR A 105 -1.10 -13.70 19.86
C THR A 105 -2.04 -13.02 20.85
N CYS A 106 -3.20 -13.64 21.12
CA CYS A 106 -4.12 -13.26 22.19
C CYS A 106 -4.09 -14.30 23.31
N TYR A 107 -3.71 -13.90 24.53
CA TYR A 107 -3.72 -14.74 25.72
C TYR A 107 -5.03 -14.51 26.49
N VAL A 108 -5.88 -15.53 26.54
CA VAL A 108 -7.14 -15.52 27.28
C VAL A 108 -6.90 -16.05 28.69
N TYR A 109 -7.02 -15.17 29.69
CA TYR A 109 -6.86 -15.53 31.10
C TYR A 109 -8.22 -15.74 31.78
N LEU A 110 -8.57 -17.01 32.01
CA LEU A 110 -9.85 -17.43 32.58
C LEU A 110 -9.78 -17.48 34.12
N ALA A 111 -10.07 -16.36 34.76
CA ALA A 111 -9.97 -16.21 36.22
C ALA A 111 -10.95 -17.10 37.02
N ASP A 112 -11.97 -17.67 36.39
CA ASP A 112 -12.97 -18.56 37.00
C ASP A 112 -12.77 -20.05 36.67
N VAL A 113 -11.83 -20.35 35.76
CA VAL A 113 -11.47 -21.72 35.41
C VAL A 113 -10.20 -22.09 36.16
N THR A 114 -10.29 -23.12 36.99
CA THR A 114 -9.13 -23.67 37.69
C THR A 114 -8.95 -25.12 37.29
N THR A 115 -7.70 -25.51 37.07
CA THR A 115 -7.32 -26.91 36.87
C THR A 115 -7.11 -27.62 38.20
N LYS A 116 -7.19 -26.91 39.34
CA LYS A 116 -7.06 -27.44 40.70
C LYS A 116 -8.44 -27.74 41.33
N LYS A 117 -8.63 -28.94 41.91
CA LYS A 117 -9.90 -29.35 42.57
C LYS A 117 -10.15 -28.56 43.87
N ARG A 118 -11.35 -27.98 44.07
CA ARG A 118 -11.79 -27.36 45.35
C ARG A 118 -11.86 -28.41 46.48
N ARG A 119 -11.21 -28.14 47.63
CA ARG A 119 -11.38 -28.88 48.91
C ARG A 119 -12.50 -28.23 49.76
N GLY A 120 -13.62 -28.96 49.95
CA GLY A 120 -14.69 -28.73 50.96
C GLY A 120 -15.83 -27.77 50.57
N GLY A 121 -17.13 -28.06 50.80
CA GLY A 121 -17.73 -29.19 51.50
C GLY A 121 -19.27 -29.28 51.46
N ARG A 122 -19.73 -30.38 52.08
CA ARG A 122 -21.06 -30.84 52.58
C ARG A 122 -22.19 -31.19 51.59
N GLU A 123 -22.68 -32.41 51.82
CA GLU A 123 -23.56 -33.28 51.03
C GLU A 123 -25.06 -33.00 51.21
N LEU A 124 -25.85 -33.30 50.17
CA LEU A 124 -27.19 -33.95 50.21
C LEU A 124 -27.48 -34.53 48.79
N PRO A 125 -28.30 -35.61 48.66
CA PRO A 125 -28.05 -36.65 47.67
C PRO A 125 -28.99 -36.67 46.45
N ASP A 126 -28.44 -37.29 45.40
CA ASP A 126 -29.04 -37.97 44.24
C ASP A 126 -30.08 -37.25 43.39
N HIS A 127 -29.64 -36.81 42.20
CA HIS A 127 -29.91 -37.54 40.95
C HIS A 127 -28.94 -37.04 39.86
N GLU A 128 -28.30 -37.99 39.16
CA GLU A 128 -27.69 -37.89 37.82
C GLU A 128 -26.69 -36.74 37.53
N THR A 129 -25.47 -37.14 37.11
CA THR A 129 -24.49 -36.48 36.17
C THR A 129 -23.07 -36.18 36.70
N PRO A 130 -22.04 -36.30 35.82
CA PRO A 130 -20.67 -36.69 36.17
C PRO A 130 -19.74 -35.52 36.51
N SER A 131 -18.59 -35.88 37.08
CA SER A 131 -17.54 -35.03 37.60
C SER A 131 -17.18 -33.81 36.72
N VAL A 132 -17.36 -32.61 37.29
CA VAL A 132 -16.88 -31.32 36.74
C VAL A 132 -15.39 -31.37 36.38
N THR A 133 -15.06 -31.65 35.12
CA THR A 133 -13.76 -31.37 34.48
C THR A 133 -13.60 -29.85 34.38
N TRP A 134 -12.36 -29.32 34.34
CA TRP A 134 -12.15 -27.89 34.06
C TRP A 134 -12.86 -27.48 32.75
N MET A 135 -13.14 -28.42 31.85
CA MET A 135 -14.04 -28.29 30.69
C MET A 135 -15.43 -27.76 31.03
N SER A 136 -16.05 -28.23 32.12
CA SER A 136 -17.34 -27.73 32.58
C SER A 136 -17.21 -26.31 33.12
N ALA A 137 -16.14 -26.00 33.85
CA ALA A 137 -15.85 -24.62 34.30
C ALA A 137 -15.53 -23.69 33.11
N PHE A 138 -14.84 -24.20 32.09
CA PHE A 138 -14.54 -23.51 30.84
C PHE A 138 -15.82 -23.19 30.08
N ARG A 139 -16.70 -24.19 29.89
CA ARG A 139 -18.00 -24.00 29.24
C ARG A 139 -18.89 -22.98 29.98
N ASN A 140 -18.73 -22.90 31.29
CA ASN A 140 -19.45 -21.97 32.16
C ASN A 140 -18.67 -20.69 32.48
N SER A 141 -17.53 -20.43 31.82
CA SER A 141 -16.71 -19.26 32.13
C SER A 141 -17.43 -17.98 31.75
N ARG A 142 -17.38 -17.00 32.66
CA ARG A 142 -17.92 -15.65 32.45
C ARG A 142 -17.26 -14.95 31.27
N TRP A 143 -16.05 -15.36 30.87
CA TRP A 143 -15.37 -14.82 29.70
C TRP A 143 -16.19 -14.97 28.41
N PHE A 144 -16.85 -16.12 28.22
CA PHE A 144 -17.72 -16.35 27.05
C PHE A 144 -18.98 -15.50 27.05
N THR A 145 -19.41 -15.05 28.23
CA THR A 145 -20.59 -14.20 28.38
C THR A 145 -20.28 -12.72 28.31
N ARG A 146 -19.02 -12.27 28.18
CA ARG A 146 -18.68 -10.84 28.13
C ARG A 146 -18.79 -10.31 26.70
N GLY A 147 -19.33 -9.10 26.49
CA GLY A 147 -19.52 -8.56 25.12
C GLY A 147 -18.23 -8.40 24.30
N TRP A 148 -17.25 -7.67 24.82
CA TRP A 148 -16.02 -7.31 24.08
C TRP A 148 -15.10 -8.50 23.76
N THR A 149 -15.15 -9.57 24.57
CA THR A 149 -14.35 -10.79 24.33
C THR A 149 -14.76 -11.51 23.04
N LEU A 150 -15.89 -11.13 22.42
CA LEU A 150 -16.32 -11.65 21.12
C LEU A 150 -15.33 -11.28 20.01
N GLN A 151 -14.86 -10.03 20.01
CA GLN A 151 -13.87 -9.58 19.03
C GLN A 151 -12.49 -10.17 19.33
N GLU A 152 -12.14 -10.32 20.61
CA GLU A 152 -10.88 -10.93 21.06
C GLU A 152 -10.79 -12.43 20.73
N LEU A 153 -11.93 -13.11 20.58
CA LEU A 153 -12.03 -14.49 20.12
C LEU A 153 -11.89 -14.61 18.59
N LEU A 154 -12.58 -13.74 17.84
CA LEU A 154 -12.76 -13.88 16.39
C LEU A 154 -11.68 -13.17 15.56
N ALA A 155 -11.15 -12.04 16.03
CA ALA A 155 -10.24 -11.21 15.24
C ALA A 155 -8.79 -11.74 15.21
N PRO A 156 -8.16 -12.13 16.34
CA PRO A 156 -6.79 -12.64 16.32
C PRO A 156 -6.69 -13.99 15.61
N ARG A 157 -5.58 -14.19 14.89
CA ARG A 157 -5.28 -15.49 14.25
C ARG A 157 -5.01 -16.56 15.31
N ASN A 158 -4.21 -16.23 16.31
CA ASN A 158 -3.80 -17.13 17.38
C ASN A 158 -4.43 -16.70 18.73
N VAL A 159 -5.18 -17.60 19.37
CA VAL A 159 -5.82 -17.36 20.68
C VAL A 159 -5.55 -18.56 21.58
N LEU A 160 -4.90 -18.32 22.71
CA LEU A 160 -4.48 -19.34 23.67
C LEU A 160 -5.23 -19.16 24.99
N PHE A 161 -5.86 -20.22 25.49
CA PHE A 161 -6.66 -20.18 26.71
C PHE A 161 -5.86 -20.67 27.91
N PHE A 162 -5.83 -19.88 28.98
CA PHE A 162 -5.15 -20.19 30.21
C PHE A 162 -6.13 -20.19 31.38
N SER A 163 -5.94 -21.12 32.31
CA SER A 163 -6.66 -21.15 33.58
C SER A 163 -6.17 -20.04 34.53
N ARG A 164 -6.91 -19.77 35.61
CA ARG A 164 -6.48 -18.90 36.72
C ARG A 164 -5.14 -19.32 37.32
N ASP A 165 -4.76 -20.59 37.16
CA ASP A 165 -3.50 -21.12 37.68
C ASP A 165 -2.32 -20.90 36.73
N GLY A 166 -2.53 -20.28 35.56
CA GLY A 166 -1.51 -20.04 34.53
C GLY A 166 -1.25 -21.24 33.61
N GLU A 167 -2.00 -22.33 33.75
CA GLU A 167 -1.90 -23.52 32.91
C GLU A 167 -2.61 -23.33 31.57
N LEU A 168 -1.96 -23.69 30.46
CA LEU A 168 -2.54 -23.69 29.12
C LEU A 168 -3.61 -24.80 29.02
N LEU A 169 -4.82 -24.39 28.68
CA LEU A 169 -5.98 -25.26 28.48
C LEU A 169 -6.11 -25.76 27.03
N GLY A 170 -5.57 -24.99 26.08
CA GLY A 170 -5.62 -25.26 24.65
C GLY A 170 -5.68 -23.97 23.84
N ASP A 171 -5.66 -24.11 22.52
CA ASP A 171 -5.84 -23.01 21.58
C ASP A 171 -7.26 -23.00 20.99
N LYS A 172 -7.57 -21.96 20.21
CA LYS A 172 -8.87 -21.78 19.55
C LYS A 172 -9.28 -22.96 18.67
N PHE A 173 -8.32 -23.64 18.03
CA PHE A 173 -8.57 -24.77 17.14
C PHE A 173 -8.75 -26.06 17.94
N SER A 174 -7.90 -26.32 18.94
CA SER A 174 -8.00 -27.50 19.79
C SER A 174 -9.29 -27.52 20.63
N LEU A 175 -9.85 -26.34 20.93
CA LEU A 175 -11.08 -26.17 21.72
C LEU A 175 -12.31 -25.76 20.89
N GLU A 176 -12.22 -25.76 19.56
CA GLU A 176 -13.24 -25.19 18.67
C GLU A 176 -14.65 -25.78 18.86
N GLN A 177 -14.76 -27.08 19.13
CA GLN A 177 -16.05 -27.74 19.37
C GLN A 177 -16.67 -27.25 20.68
N HIS A 178 -15.87 -27.12 21.75
CA HIS A 178 -16.37 -26.62 23.03
C HIS A 178 -16.73 -25.14 22.95
N ILE A 179 -15.96 -24.34 22.22
CA ILE A 179 -16.26 -22.93 21.98
C ILE A 179 -17.54 -22.80 21.16
N HIS A 180 -17.73 -23.63 20.13
CA HIS A 180 -18.95 -23.69 19.34
C HIS A 180 -20.17 -24.04 20.21
N ASP A 181 -20.07 -25.08 21.04
CA ASP A 181 -21.18 -25.51 21.92
C ASP A 181 -21.63 -24.39 22.88
N VAL A 182 -20.69 -23.56 23.36
CA VAL A 182 -20.95 -22.49 24.35
C VAL A 182 -21.43 -21.20 23.70
N THR A 183 -20.85 -20.84 22.57
CA THR A 183 -21.07 -19.52 21.93
C THR A 183 -22.04 -19.57 20.77
N HIS A 184 -22.35 -20.76 20.26
CA HIS A 184 -23.07 -21.01 19.01
C HIS A 184 -22.44 -20.39 17.76
N ILE A 185 -21.17 -19.96 17.85
CA ILE A 185 -20.42 -19.46 16.71
C ILE A 185 -20.01 -20.65 15.84
N PRO A 186 -20.32 -20.68 14.53
CA PRO A 186 -19.96 -21.78 13.65
C PRO A 186 -18.44 -22.07 13.65
N ILE A 187 -18.06 -23.35 13.69
CA ILE A 187 -16.65 -23.77 13.62
C ILE A 187 -15.90 -23.13 12.44
N PRO A 188 -16.48 -22.99 11.22
CA PRO A 188 -15.80 -22.28 10.14
C PRO A 188 -15.43 -20.83 10.49
N ALA A 189 -16.26 -20.10 11.25
CA ALA A 189 -15.94 -18.75 11.71
C ALA A 189 -14.76 -18.75 12.71
N LEU A 190 -14.71 -19.73 13.63
CA LEU A 190 -13.60 -19.90 14.59
C LEU A 190 -12.28 -20.22 13.88
N ARG A 191 -12.33 -20.98 12.78
CA ARG A 191 -11.19 -21.31 11.92
C ARG A 191 -10.76 -20.16 10.98
N GLY A 192 -11.45 -19.01 11.03
CA GLY A 192 -11.08 -17.82 10.25
C GLY A 192 -11.75 -17.72 8.87
N ALA A 193 -12.84 -18.45 8.61
CA ALA A 193 -13.66 -18.20 7.43
C ALA A 193 -14.11 -16.72 7.39
N PRO A 194 -14.16 -16.08 6.21
CA PRO A 194 -14.52 -14.66 6.13
C PRO A 194 -15.87 -14.39 6.80
N LEU A 195 -15.90 -13.50 7.80
CA LEU A 195 -17.09 -13.26 8.63
C LEU A 195 -18.31 -12.80 7.80
N HIS A 196 -18.09 -12.17 6.64
CA HIS A 196 -19.17 -11.77 5.74
C HIS A 196 -19.90 -12.94 5.06
N SER A 197 -19.32 -14.15 5.06
CA SER A 197 -19.98 -15.37 4.55
C SER A 197 -21.15 -15.85 5.42
N PHE A 198 -21.24 -15.37 6.66
CA PHE A 198 -22.34 -15.65 7.58
C PHE A 198 -23.42 -14.56 7.48
N SER A 199 -24.69 -14.97 7.59
CA SER A 199 -25.80 -14.03 7.49
C SER A 199 -25.72 -12.96 8.58
N VAL A 200 -26.34 -11.81 8.32
CA VAL A 200 -26.34 -10.72 9.33
C VAL A 200 -27.06 -11.14 10.60
N ASP A 201 -28.12 -11.92 10.49
CA ASP A 201 -28.86 -12.38 11.66
C ASP A 201 -28.05 -13.43 12.44
N ASP A 202 -27.28 -14.29 11.78
CA ASP A 202 -26.34 -15.20 12.45
C ASP A 202 -25.29 -14.42 13.23
N ARG A 203 -24.62 -13.45 12.60
CA ARG A 203 -23.60 -12.63 13.27
C ARG A 203 -24.16 -11.78 14.41
N MET A 204 -25.38 -11.26 14.26
CA MET A 204 -26.09 -10.56 15.33
C MET A 204 -26.37 -11.49 16.52
N SER A 205 -26.70 -12.75 16.24
CA SER A 205 -26.99 -13.75 17.27
C SER A 205 -25.77 -14.08 18.15
N TRP A 206 -24.54 -13.89 17.66
CA TRP A 206 -23.31 -14.16 18.43
C TRP A 206 -23.10 -13.25 19.64
N ALA A 207 -23.81 -12.11 19.70
CA ALA A 207 -23.86 -11.23 20.88
C ALA A 207 -25.12 -11.42 21.74
N ALA A 208 -26.03 -12.32 21.38
CA ALA A 208 -27.32 -12.49 22.05
C ALA A 208 -27.17 -12.97 23.49
N THR A 209 -26.23 -13.89 23.75
CA THR A 209 -25.93 -14.45 25.07
C THR A 209 -24.90 -13.64 25.86
N ARG A 210 -24.44 -12.50 25.32
CA ARG A 210 -23.38 -11.69 25.92
C ARG A 210 -23.91 -10.49 26.70
N ILE A 211 -23.24 -10.21 27.81
CA ILE A 211 -23.52 -9.19 28.82
C ILE A 211 -22.43 -8.11 28.76
N THR A 212 -22.84 -6.85 28.74
CA THR A 212 -21.97 -5.67 28.73
C THR A 212 -22.28 -4.75 29.90
N ARG A 213 -21.36 -3.81 30.19
CA ARG A 213 -21.52 -2.85 31.30
C ARG A 213 -22.49 -1.74 30.94
N LYS A 214 -22.37 -1.19 29.74
CA LYS A 214 -23.37 -0.30 29.15
C LYS A 214 -24.19 -1.09 28.15
N GLU A 215 -25.49 -0.83 28.11
CA GLU A 215 -26.41 -1.60 27.27
C GLU A 215 -26.12 -1.43 25.76
N GLU A 216 -25.56 -0.29 25.36
CA GLU A 216 -25.17 0.03 23.99
C GLU A 216 -23.92 -0.72 23.52
N ASP A 217 -23.03 -1.14 24.44
CA ASP A 217 -21.82 -1.90 24.12
C ASP A 217 -22.15 -3.25 23.46
N ARG A 218 -23.38 -3.77 23.62
CA ARG A 218 -23.83 -4.97 22.88
C ARG A 218 -23.86 -4.73 21.38
N ALA A 219 -24.16 -3.50 20.95
CA ALA A 219 -24.06 -3.10 19.55
C ALA A 219 -22.61 -2.76 19.18
N TYR A 220 -21.87 -2.05 20.03
CA TYR A 220 -20.49 -1.63 19.72
C TYR A 220 -19.48 -2.79 19.66
N SER A 221 -19.71 -3.85 20.44
CA SER A 221 -18.92 -5.09 20.36
C SER A 221 -19.09 -5.84 19.03
N LEU A 222 -20.06 -5.49 18.19
CA LEU A 222 -20.28 -6.07 16.87
C LEU A 222 -19.64 -5.27 15.71
N LEU A 223 -19.12 -4.06 15.94
CA LEU A 223 -18.65 -3.17 14.87
C LEU A 223 -17.62 -3.82 13.95
N GLY A 224 -16.58 -4.39 14.55
CA GLY A 224 -15.52 -5.07 13.82
C GLY A 224 -15.96 -6.34 13.08
N ILE A 225 -16.98 -7.03 13.61
CA ILE A 225 -17.54 -8.26 13.01
C ILE A 225 -18.36 -7.95 11.76
N PHE A 226 -18.96 -6.76 11.71
CA PHE A 226 -19.67 -6.25 10.55
C PHE A 226 -18.81 -5.35 9.65
N GLY A 227 -17.60 -4.98 10.08
CA GLY A 227 -16.73 -4.06 9.34
C GLY A 227 -17.31 -2.65 9.23
N VAL A 228 -18.13 -2.25 10.19
CA VAL A 228 -18.77 -0.92 10.25
C VAL A 228 -18.03 -0.05 11.27
N SER A 229 -18.05 1.25 11.06
CA SER A 229 -17.54 2.23 12.03
C SER A 229 -18.68 3.14 12.44
N MET A 230 -18.95 3.25 13.73
CA MET A 230 -19.93 4.19 14.26
C MET A 230 -19.38 4.86 15.52
N VAL A 231 -19.63 6.16 15.66
CA VAL A 231 -19.27 6.89 16.88
C VAL A 231 -20.14 6.38 18.04
N PRO A 232 -19.56 5.92 19.17
CA PRO A 232 -20.33 5.50 20.33
C PRO A 232 -21.11 6.66 20.93
N ILE A 233 -22.42 6.52 21.04
CA ILE A 233 -23.30 7.42 21.80
C ILE A 233 -23.80 6.65 23.01
N TYR A 234 -23.39 7.07 24.21
CA TYR A 234 -23.84 6.47 25.46
C TYR A 234 -25.04 7.24 26.03
N GLY A 235 -26.10 6.52 26.41
CA GLY A 235 -27.38 7.09 26.83
C GLY A 235 -28.47 7.06 25.76
N GLU A 236 -28.21 6.49 24.58
CA GLU A 236 -29.21 6.36 23.51
C GLU A 236 -30.12 5.13 23.66
N LEU A 237 -29.85 4.27 24.64
CA LEU A 237 -30.50 2.98 24.88
C LEU A 237 -30.13 1.91 23.84
N GLN A 238 -30.12 0.66 24.27
CA GLN A 238 -29.71 -0.49 23.44
C GLN A 238 -30.44 -0.54 22.09
N ALA A 239 -31.75 -0.29 22.08
CA ALA A 239 -32.58 -0.36 20.87
C ALA A 239 -32.22 0.73 19.84
N ALA A 240 -31.76 1.92 20.25
CA ALA A 240 -31.31 2.94 19.30
C ALA A 240 -29.93 2.61 18.75
N ALA A 241 -29.01 2.14 19.60
CA ALA A 241 -27.68 1.68 19.19
C ALA A 241 -27.77 0.54 18.16
N PHE A 242 -28.63 -0.47 18.38
CA PHE A 242 -28.87 -1.54 17.39
C PHE A 242 -29.60 -1.06 16.13
N ARG A 243 -30.45 -0.03 16.19
CA ARG A 243 -31.05 0.57 14.99
C ARG A 243 -30.02 1.30 14.16
N ARG A 244 -29.12 2.06 14.79
CA ARG A 244 -27.98 2.69 14.11
C ARG A 244 -27.05 1.64 13.55
N LEU A 245 -26.67 0.63 14.34
CA LEU A 245 -25.87 -0.49 13.86
C LEU A 245 -26.53 -1.19 12.66
N ARG A 246 -27.84 -1.47 12.70
CA ARG A 246 -28.57 -2.03 11.56
C ARG A 246 -28.61 -1.08 10.37
N LYS A 247 -28.69 0.24 10.60
CA LYS A 247 -28.62 1.25 9.55
C LYS A 247 -27.23 1.27 8.90
N GLU A 248 -26.16 1.32 9.69
CA GLU A 248 -24.77 1.21 9.22
C GLU A 248 -24.53 -0.13 8.52
N ILE A 249 -25.06 -1.24 9.03
CA ILE A 249 -24.98 -2.56 8.37
C ILE A 249 -25.83 -2.60 7.10
N ASN A 250 -26.91 -1.83 7.02
CA ASN A 250 -27.75 -1.76 5.83
C ASN A 250 -27.15 -0.82 4.77
N GLU A 251 -26.49 0.25 5.17
CA GLU A 251 -25.65 1.10 4.32
C GLU A 251 -24.44 0.28 3.84
N VAL A 252 -23.83 -0.49 4.76
CA VAL A 252 -22.78 -1.46 4.43
C VAL A 252 -23.31 -2.66 3.65
N LYS A 253 -24.58 -3.09 3.74
CA LYS A 253 -25.21 -4.14 2.88
C LYS A 253 -25.62 -3.59 1.52
N GLN A 254 -25.95 -2.30 1.44
CA GLN A 254 -26.02 -1.58 0.18
C GLN A 254 -24.62 -1.51 -0.47
N ASP A 255 -23.55 -1.53 0.34
CA ASP A 255 -22.15 -1.70 -0.10
C ASP A 255 -21.63 -3.16 -0.17
N GLN A 256 -22.32 -4.15 0.43
CA GLN A 256 -21.84 -5.54 0.64
C GLN A 256 -22.80 -6.61 0.10
N SER A 257 -23.39 -6.36 -1.06
CA SER A 257 -23.56 -7.46 -2.02
C SER A 257 -22.15 -7.83 -2.50
N SER A 258 -21.55 -8.94 -1.99
CA SER A 258 -20.11 -9.30 -2.14
C SER A 258 -19.14 -8.19 -1.64
N PRO A 259 -17.78 -8.31 -1.60
CA PRO A 259 -17.01 -7.17 -2.05
C PRO A 259 -17.39 -7.07 -3.52
N SER A 260 -18.56 -6.50 -3.83
CA SER A 260 -18.92 -6.39 -5.23
C SER A 260 -17.79 -5.62 -5.85
N ASP A 261 -17.45 -6.01 -7.06
CA ASP A 261 -16.70 -5.17 -7.96
C ASP A 261 -17.05 -3.72 -7.73
N ASN A 262 -18.32 -3.36 -7.49
CA ASN A 262 -18.81 -2.04 -7.07
C ASN A 262 -17.94 -1.16 -6.13
N GLY A 263 -17.30 -1.66 -5.06
CA GLY A 263 -16.47 -0.82 -4.17
C GLY A 263 -15.06 -0.58 -4.72
N LYS A 264 -14.42 -1.63 -5.26
CA LYS A 264 -13.17 -1.53 -6.03
C LYS A 264 -13.39 -0.83 -7.37
N ARG A 265 -14.57 -0.98 -7.96
CA ARG A 265 -15.11 -0.35 -9.15
C ARG A 265 -15.28 1.10 -8.83
N GLN A 266 -15.94 1.49 -7.75
CA GLN A 266 -16.09 2.92 -7.45
C GLN A 266 -14.71 3.56 -7.21
N ALA A 267 -13.80 2.91 -6.47
CA ALA A 267 -12.43 3.40 -6.32
C ALA A 267 -11.63 3.45 -7.65
N LEU A 268 -11.78 2.43 -8.51
CA LEU A 268 -11.18 2.37 -9.85
C LEU A 268 -11.75 3.48 -10.74
N MET A 269 -13.07 3.60 -10.79
CA MET A 269 -13.81 4.60 -11.56
C MET A 269 -13.48 6.01 -11.07
N ASP A 270 -13.37 6.22 -9.76
CA ASP A 270 -12.97 7.49 -9.16
C ASP A 270 -11.50 7.79 -9.48
N SER A 271 -10.61 6.79 -9.47
CA SER A 271 -9.21 6.97 -9.89
C SER A 271 -9.06 7.23 -11.39
N LEU A 272 -9.97 6.73 -12.23
CA LEU A 272 -9.97 6.99 -13.68
C LEU A 272 -10.58 8.36 -13.98
N ARG A 273 -11.54 8.81 -13.17
CA ARG A 273 -12.22 10.11 -13.31
C ARG A 273 -11.25 11.27 -13.05
N PHE A 274 -11.42 12.35 -13.80
CA PHE A 274 -10.70 13.60 -13.60
C PHE A 274 -11.62 14.78 -13.95
N ASP A 275 -11.24 15.96 -13.49
CA ASP A 275 -12.03 17.17 -13.71
C ASP A 275 -12.16 17.50 -15.20
N GLN A 276 -13.33 18.00 -15.60
CA GLN A 276 -13.62 18.38 -16.99
C GLN A 276 -13.49 17.25 -18.05
N ILE A 277 -13.55 15.97 -17.67
CA ILE A 277 -13.45 14.81 -18.58
C ILE A 277 -14.33 14.86 -19.85
N ASP A 278 -15.52 15.51 -19.75
CA ASP A 278 -16.47 15.69 -20.87
C ASP A 278 -16.60 17.15 -21.34
N ALA A 279 -15.77 18.07 -20.84
CA ALA A 279 -15.96 19.51 -21.04
C ALA A 279 -15.89 19.92 -22.52
N ARG A 280 -14.98 19.33 -23.29
CA ARG A 280 -14.89 19.58 -24.73
C ARG A 280 -16.15 19.14 -25.46
N TYR A 281 -16.65 17.94 -25.18
CA TYR A 281 -17.89 17.45 -25.77
C TYR A 281 -19.08 18.37 -25.44
N ALA A 282 -19.16 18.85 -24.19
CA ALA A 282 -20.22 19.75 -23.74
C ALA A 282 -20.18 21.14 -24.41
N THR A 283 -18.99 21.65 -24.73
CA THR A 283 -18.78 22.98 -25.33
C THR A 283 -18.97 23.00 -26.85
N ILE A 284 -18.72 21.89 -27.55
CA ILE A 284 -18.95 21.80 -29.00
C ILE A 284 -20.43 22.11 -29.32
N LYS A 285 -20.67 23.09 -30.20
CA LYS A 285 -22.02 23.46 -30.64
C LYS A 285 -22.69 22.26 -31.34
N ASN A 286 -23.97 22.05 -31.05
CA ASN A 286 -24.75 21.03 -31.76
C ASN A 286 -24.88 21.41 -33.24
N ALA A 287 -24.86 20.40 -34.12
CA ALA A 287 -25.19 20.58 -35.52
C ALA A 287 -26.58 21.23 -35.67
N HIS A 288 -26.72 22.16 -36.62
CA HIS A 288 -28.00 22.76 -36.93
C HIS A 288 -28.96 21.69 -37.50
N ALA A 289 -30.28 21.87 -37.36
CA ALA A 289 -31.26 20.80 -37.60
C ALA A 289 -31.21 20.14 -39.01
N LYS A 290 -30.65 20.86 -40.00
CA LYS A 290 -30.49 20.42 -41.39
C LYS A 290 -29.06 20.06 -41.79
N THR A 291 -28.07 20.17 -40.89
CA THR A 291 -26.65 19.96 -41.24
C THR A 291 -26.14 18.57 -40.84
N CYS A 292 -24.99 18.14 -41.39
CA CYS A 292 -24.23 16.91 -41.08
C CYS A 292 -24.89 15.58 -41.49
N LYS A 293 -26.17 15.58 -41.89
CA LYS A 293 -26.94 14.37 -42.27
C LYS A 293 -26.37 13.62 -43.47
N TRP A 294 -25.61 14.30 -44.33
CA TRP A 294 -25.01 13.72 -45.53
C TRP A 294 -23.96 12.65 -45.21
N LEU A 295 -23.27 12.74 -44.06
CA LEU A 295 -22.26 11.76 -43.65
C LEU A 295 -22.82 10.33 -43.60
N LEU A 296 -24.05 10.18 -43.10
CA LEU A 296 -24.71 8.88 -42.97
C LEU A 296 -24.96 8.19 -44.32
N ARG A 297 -24.94 8.94 -45.43
CA ARG A 297 -25.17 8.45 -46.80
C ARG A 297 -23.89 8.30 -47.62
N LYS A 298 -22.72 8.70 -47.08
CA LYS A 298 -21.45 8.62 -47.81
C LYS A 298 -20.91 7.21 -47.87
N SER A 299 -20.29 6.89 -48.99
CA SER A 299 -19.78 5.56 -49.29
C SER A 299 -18.78 5.08 -48.23
N GLU A 300 -17.87 5.95 -47.82
CA GLU A 300 -16.81 5.73 -46.84
C GLU A 300 -17.40 5.38 -45.47
N HIS A 301 -18.42 6.11 -45.03
CA HIS A 301 -19.14 5.83 -43.78
C HIS A 301 -19.93 4.52 -43.86
N THR A 302 -20.60 4.25 -44.98
CA THR A 302 -21.33 2.98 -45.16
C THR A 302 -20.41 1.77 -45.23
N GLN A 303 -19.23 1.90 -45.84
CA GLN A 303 -18.21 0.86 -45.90
C GLN A 303 -17.63 0.57 -44.51
N TRP A 304 -17.36 1.61 -43.73
CA TRP A 304 -16.86 1.45 -42.36
C TRP A 304 -17.84 0.69 -41.43
N LEU A 305 -19.15 0.86 -41.66
CA LEU A 305 -20.19 0.17 -40.90
C LEU A 305 -20.42 -1.28 -41.37
N ASP A 306 -19.95 -1.65 -42.56
CA ASP A 306 -20.17 -2.98 -43.16
C ASP A 306 -19.34 -4.05 -42.43
N PRO A 307 -19.98 -5.04 -41.75
CA PRO A 307 -19.26 -6.12 -41.08
C PRO A 307 -18.40 -6.98 -42.02
N MET A 308 -18.80 -7.11 -43.29
CA MET A 308 -18.08 -7.95 -44.27
C MET A 308 -16.75 -7.35 -44.71
N ARG A 309 -16.56 -6.04 -44.48
CA ARG A 309 -15.36 -5.30 -44.89
C ARG A 309 -14.45 -4.96 -43.72
N LEU A 310 -14.77 -5.43 -42.51
CA LEU A 310 -14.01 -5.11 -41.30
C LEU A 310 -12.54 -5.56 -41.40
N SER A 311 -12.25 -6.66 -42.10
CA SER A 311 -10.88 -7.15 -42.37
C SER A 311 -10.07 -6.25 -43.30
N ASP A 312 -10.71 -5.43 -44.12
CA ASP A 312 -10.04 -4.55 -45.09
C ASP A 312 -9.38 -3.36 -44.39
N HIS A 313 -9.98 -2.90 -43.29
CA HIS A 313 -9.66 -1.63 -42.65
C HIS A 313 -9.51 -1.71 -41.12
N TYR A 314 -9.59 -2.91 -40.53
CA TYR A 314 -9.49 -3.17 -39.08
C TYR A 314 -10.29 -2.20 -38.20
N GLY A 315 -11.47 -1.77 -38.69
CA GLY A 315 -12.36 -0.86 -37.97
C GLY A 315 -11.98 0.63 -38.01
N PHE A 316 -10.98 1.09 -38.77
CA PHE A 316 -10.58 2.50 -38.79
C PHE A 316 -11.32 3.36 -39.84
N LEU A 317 -11.83 4.50 -39.39
CA LEU A 317 -12.30 5.61 -40.23
C LEU A 317 -11.59 6.91 -39.79
N TRP A 318 -10.99 7.64 -40.73
CA TRP A 318 -10.25 8.86 -40.45
C TRP A 318 -10.80 10.06 -41.23
N ILE A 319 -11.42 10.99 -40.50
CA ILE A 319 -11.98 12.23 -41.02
C ILE A 319 -10.94 13.35 -40.94
N LYS A 320 -10.56 13.92 -42.08
CA LYS A 320 -9.57 14.99 -42.20
C LYS A 320 -10.19 16.28 -42.71
N GLY A 321 -9.60 17.40 -42.32
CA GLY A 321 -9.86 18.67 -43.00
C GLY A 321 -9.18 19.88 -42.37
N LYS A 322 -9.22 21.01 -43.08
CA LYS A 322 -8.67 22.31 -42.69
C LYS A 322 -9.15 22.79 -41.30
N PRO A 323 -8.41 23.68 -40.63
CA PRO A 323 -8.86 24.32 -39.40
C PRO A 323 -10.24 24.99 -39.58
N GLY A 324 -11.13 24.86 -38.59
CA GLY A 324 -12.43 25.54 -38.62
C GLY A 324 -13.49 24.98 -39.59
N THR A 325 -13.26 23.85 -40.26
CA THR A 325 -14.22 23.23 -41.21
C THR A 325 -15.44 22.55 -40.57
N GLY A 326 -15.47 22.41 -39.24
CA GLY A 326 -16.60 21.79 -38.52
C GLY A 326 -16.44 20.30 -38.21
N LYS A 327 -15.21 19.76 -38.23
CA LYS A 327 -14.89 18.36 -37.86
C LYS A 327 -15.49 17.94 -36.52
N SER A 328 -15.25 18.69 -35.45
CA SER A 328 -15.76 18.37 -34.11
C SER A 328 -17.30 18.36 -34.04
N THR A 329 -17.95 19.28 -34.76
CA THR A 329 -19.42 19.30 -34.90
C THR A 329 -19.93 18.06 -35.64
N LEU A 330 -19.23 17.65 -36.69
CA LEU A 330 -19.54 16.44 -37.46
C LEU A 330 -19.32 15.16 -36.62
N MET A 331 -18.22 15.08 -35.86
CA MET A 331 -17.92 13.99 -34.93
C MET A 331 -18.96 13.89 -33.82
N LYS A 332 -19.36 15.03 -33.23
CA LYS A 332 -20.46 15.08 -32.25
C LYS A 332 -21.78 14.62 -32.84
N PHE A 333 -22.08 14.99 -34.09
CA PHE A 333 -23.25 14.49 -34.81
C PHE A 333 -23.18 12.98 -35.02
N ALA A 334 -22.06 12.46 -35.52
CA ALA A 334 -21.87 11.03 -35.78
C ALA A 334 -22.00 10.19 -34.49
N PHE A 335 -21.33 10.60 -33.40
CA PHE A 335 -21.45 10.00 -32.08
C PHE A 335 -22.90 10.02 -31.57
N GLY A 336 -23.61 11.14 -31.74
CA GLY A 336 -25.00 11.28 -31.33
C GLY A 336 -25.96 10.40 -32.14
N GLN A 337 -25.69 10.15 -33.42
CA GLN A 337 -26.48 9.21 -34.24
C GLN A 337 -26.18 7.75 -33.88
N ALA A 338 -24.90 7.41 -33.68
CA ALA A 338 -24.49 6.08 -33.24
C ALA A 338 -25.12 5.71 -31.89
N SER A 339 -25.14 6.66 -30.95
CA SER A 339 -25.74 6.48 -29.61
C SER A 339 -27.27 6.36 -29.63
N LYS A 340 -27.96 6.86 -30.67
CA LYS A 340 -29.42 6.77 -30.84
C LYS A 340 -29.88 5.53 -31.61
N SER A 341 -28.95 4.80 -32.21
CA SER A 341 -29.25 3.59 -32.97
C SER A 341 -29.86 2.52 -32.06
N ARG A 342 -30.89 1.81 -32.53
CA ARG A 342 -31.54 0.70 -31.79
C ARG A 342 -30.73 -0.60 -31.81
N LYS A 343 -29.57 -0.64 -32.47
CA LYS A 343 -28.62 -1.77 -32.41
C LYS A 343 -27.88 -1.73 -31.07
N SER A 344 -27.66 -2.87 -30.44
CA SER A 344 -26.93 -3.04 -29.18
C SER A 344 -25.42 -2.78 -29.32
N ASN A 345 -25.06 -1.59 -29.81
CA ASN A 345 -23.67 -1.16 -29.97
C ASN A 345 -23.23 -0.34 -28.76
N ILE A 346 -21.99 -0.52 -28.35
CA ILE A 346 -21.37 0.26 -27.26
C ILE A 346 -20.61 1.40 -27.89
N VAL A 347 -21.04 2.62 -27.62
CA VAL A 347 -20.46 3.82 -28.23
C VAL A 347 -19.73 4.62 -27.16
N ILE A 348 -18.43 4.83 -27.32
CA ILE A 348 -17.58 5.62 -26.39
C ILE A 348 -16.89 6.74 -27.16
N ALA A 349 -16.50 7.82 -26.49
CA ALA A 349 -15.84 8.92 -27.17
C ALA A 349 -14.90 9.74 -26.29
N PHE A 350 -13.87 10.31 -26.89
CA PHE A 350 -13.03 11.32 -26.26
C PHE A 350 -12.75 12.46 -27.24
N PHE A 351 -12.81 13.69 -26.75
CA PHE A 351 -12.60 14.89 -27.57
C PHE A 351 -11.43 15.65 -26.94
N PHE A 352 -10.28 15.65 -27.61
CA PHE A 352 -9.10 16.37 -27.13
C PHE A 352 -9.41 17.86 -27.01
N ASN A 353 -8.85 18.49 -25.98
CA ASN A 353 -9.03 19.91 -25.72
C ASN A 353 -7.68 20.59 -25.48
N ALA A 354 -7.07 21.13 -26.53
CA ALA A 354 -5.84 21.93 -26.46
C ALA A 354 -5.96 23.10 -25.45
N ARG A 355 -7.18 23.58 -25.21
CA ARG A 355 -7.52 24.68 -24.28
C ARG A 355 -7.82 24.22 -22.85
N GLY A 356 -7.93 22.91 -22.61
CA GLY A 356 -8.29 22.32 -21.32
C GLY A 356 -7.12 22.18 -20.35
N GLU A 357 -7.30 21.38 -19.31
CA GLU A 357 -6.25 20.99 -18.36
C GLU A 357 -5.35 19.88 -18.93
N THR A 358 -4.29 19.50 -18.20
CA THR A 358 -3.24 18.58 -18.69
C THR A 358 -3.80 17.25 -19.20
N LEU A 359 -4.78 16.65 -18.50
CA LEU A 359 -5.35 15.36 -18.89
C LEU A 359 -6.23 15.46 -20.15
N GLU A 360 -6.86 16.61 -20.41
CA GLU A 360 -7.68 16.80 -21.62
C GLU A 360 -6.85 16.88 -22.91
N LYS A 361 -5.52 17.03 -22.80
CA LYS A 361 -4.56 17.16 -23.92
C LYS A 361 -3.75 15.90 -24.19
N THR A 362 -3.78 14.93 -23.27
CA THR A 362 -2.86 13.78 -23.28
C THR A 362 -3.59 12.47 -23.56
N ILE A 363 -2.87 11.51 -24.14
CA ILE A 363 -3.41 10.15 -24.36
C ILE A 363 -3.74 9.43 -23.05
N ILE A 364 -3.12 9.81 -21.93
CA ILE A 364 -3.43 9.25 -20.60
C ILE A 364 -4.87 9.63 -20.19
N GLY A 365 -5.24 10.91 -20.32
CA GLY A 365 -6.62 11.32 -20.04
C GLY A 365 -7.63 10.69 -21.00
N MET A 366 -7.25 10.52 -22.27
CA MET A 366 -8.06 9.80 -23.26
C MET A 366 -8.31 8.35 -22.82
N TYR A 367 -7.26 7.57 -22.55
CA TYR A 367 -7.42 6.17 -22.16
C TYR A 367 -8.21 6.01 -20.86
N ARG A 368 -7.97 6.89 -19.87
CA ARG A 368 -8.77 6.94 -18.63
C ARG A 368 -10.25 7.13 -18.92
N SER A 369 -10.60 8.09 -19.79
CA SER A 369 -12.00 8.37 -20.16
C SER A 369 -12.64 7.24 -20.97
N LEU A 370 -11.94 6.67 -21.95
CA LEU A 370 -12.46 5.57 -22.76
C LEU A 370 -12.70 4.32 -21.92
N LEU A 371 -11.77 3.98 -21.03
CA LEU A 371 -11.91 2.87 -20.10
C LEU A 371 -13.05 3.12 -19.12
N LEU A 372 -13.13 4.31 -18.51
CA LEU A 372 -14.24 4.70 -17.64
C LEU A 372 -15.59 4.50 -18.34
N GLN A 373 -15.76 5.02 -19.57
CA GLN A 373 -17.02 4.88 -20.32
C GLN A 373 -17.37 3.43 -20.66
N LEU A 374 -16.39 2.58 -20.96
CA LEU A 374 -16.62 1.14 -21.18
C LEU A 374 -17.10 0.47 -19.89
N LEU A 375 -16.44 0.75 -18.77
CA LEU A 375 -16.79 0.20 -17.46
C LEU A 375 -18.16 0.70 -16.96
N GLU A 376 -18.56 1.95 -17.27
CA GLU A 376 -19.91 2.47 -16.95
C GLU A 376 -21.01 1.79 -17.77
N LYS A 377 -20.74 1.49 -19.04
CA LYS A 377 -21.74 0.94 -19.97
C LYS A 377 -21.89 -0.57 -19.87
N ILE A 378 -20.94 -1.26 -19.24
CA ILE A 378 -20.87 -2.72 -19.23
C ILE A 378 -20.53 -3.21 -17.82
N PRO A 379 -21.54 -3.28 -16.94
CA PRO A 379 -21.34 -3.78 -15.58
C PRO A 379 -20.86 -5.24 -15.53
N THR A 380 -21.17 -6.04 -16.56
CA THR A 380 -20.88 -7.49 -16.62
C THR A 380 -19.43 -7.86 -16.89
N LEU A 381 -18.62 -6.96 -17.46
CA LEU A 381 -17.19 -7.21 -17.69
C LEU A 381 -16.38 -7.43 -16.40
N GLN A 382 -16.96 -7.08 -15.25
CA GLN A 382 -16.27 -7.06 -13.96
C GLN A 382 -16.71 -8.23 -13.06
N CYS A 383 -17.89 -8.85 -13.28
CA CYS A 383 -18.45 -9.88 -12.38
C CYS A 383 -17.89 -11.29 -12.55
N ASP A 384 -17.25 -11.62 -13.68
CA ASP A 384 -16.59 -12.91 -13.88
C ASP A 384 -15.12 -12.81 -13.46
N SER A 385 -14.83 -13.32 -12.27
CA SER A 385 -13.52 -13.33 -11.59
C SER A 385 -12.35 -13.97 -12.37
N GLY A 386 -12.57 -14.41 -13.61
CA GLY A 386 -11.55 -14.96 -14.50
C GLY A 386 -11.06 -14.02 -15.62
N SER A 387 -11.72 -12.90 -15.92
CA SER A 387 -11.45 -12.15 -17.16
C SER A 387 -10.67 -10.83 -17.00
N LEU A 388 -10.54 -10.28 -15.79
CA LEU A 388 -9.75 -9.06 -15.50
C LEU A 388 -8.95 -9.24 -14.21
N SER A 389 -7.79 -9.90 -14.27
CA SER A 389 -6.88 -10.10 -13.13
C SER A 389 -6.11 -8.84 -12.69
N LEU A 390 -6.67 -7.64 -12.84
CA LEU A 390 -5.87 -6.50 -13.30
C LEU A 390 -6.07 -5.18 -12.54
N VAL A 391 -6.49 -5.26 -11.28
CA VAL A 391 -6.51 -4.10 -10.37
C VAL A 391 -5.47 -4.34 -9.26
N PRO A 392 -4.45 -3.48 -9.10
CA PRO A 392 -3.57 -3.50 -7.92
C PRO A 392 -4.43 -3.55 -6.66
N SER A 393 -4.04 -4.38 -5.69
CA SER A 393 -4.84 -4.69 -4.50
C SER A 393 -5.21 -3.48 -3.63
N SER A 394 -4.66 -2.29 -3.91
CA SER A 394 -4.92 -1.03 -3.22
C SER A 394 -4.97 0.18 -4.18
N ILE A 395 -6.04 0.33 -4.97
CA ILE A 395 -6.32 1.60 -5.66
C ILE A 395 -7.02 2.55 -4.69
N SER A 396 -6.41 3.72 -4.45
CA SER A 396 -7.06 4.88 -3.84
C SER A 396 -7.48 5.89 -4.93
N ALA A 397 -8.28 6.89 -4.58
CA ALA A 397 -8.63 7.99 -5.49
C ALA A 397 -7.39 8.75 -6.02
N ASP A 398 -6.27 8.69 -5.30
CA ASP A 398 -4.99 9.34 -5.65
C ASP A 398 -4.04 8.45 -6.47
N TYR A 399 -4.53 7.33 -7.02
CA TYR A 399 -3.73 6.40 -7.80
C TYR A 399 -3.24 7.02 -9.12
N GLN A 400 -1.92 6.98 -9.37
CA GLN A 400 -1.31 7.54 -10.57
C GLN A 400 -1.26 6.49 -11.69
N TRP A 401 -2.16 6.62 -12.66
CA TRP A 401 -2.20 5.76 -13.85
C TRP A 401 -1.00 5.97 -14.77
N THR A 402 -0.38 4.86 -15.20
CA THR A 402 0.63 4.88 -16.25
C THR A 402 0.00 4.56 -17.60
N ARG A 403 0.70 4.91 -18.69
CA ARG A 403 0.25 4.61 -20.05
C ARG A 403 0.08 3.11 -20.28
N HIS A 404 1.11 2.32 -19.97
CA HIS A 404 1.11 0.87 -20.22
C HIS A 404 -0.03 0.18 -19.47
N SER A 405 -0.26 0.54 -18.20
CA SER A 405 -1.36 -0.06 -17.45
C SER A 405 -2.72 0.24 -18.09
N LEU A 406 -2.96 1.47 -18.54
CA LEU A 406 -4.21 1.85 -19.21
C LEU A 406 -4.40 1.17 -20.58
N GLU A 407 -3.33 1.04 -21.38
CA GLU A 407 -3.37 0.34 -22.67
C GLU A 407 -3.73 -1.14 -22.48
N ASP A 408 -3.10 -1.81 -21.53
CA ASP A 408 -3.39 -3.20 -21.18
C ASP A 408 -4.84 -3.37 -20.70
N GLN A 409 -5.31 -2.50 -19.79
CA GLN A 409 -6.69 -2.54 -19.30
C GLN A 409 -7.70 -2.37 -20.45
N LEU A 410 -7.47 -1.40 -21.33
CA LEU A 410 -8.39 -1.10 -22.41
C LEU A 410 -8.44 -2.22 -23.44
N GLN A 411 -7.28 -2.80 -23.79
CA GLN A 411 -7.19 -3.96 -24.67
C GLN A 411 -7.96 -5.15 -24.09
N GLN A 412 -7.72 -5.49 -22.82
CA GLN A 412 -8.43 -6.61 -22.18
C GLN A 412 -9.93 -6.35 -22.05
N ALA A 413 -10.34 -5.11 -21.72
CA ALA A 413 -11.75 -4.74 -21.67
C ALA A 413 -12.44 -4.89 -23.03
N VAL A 414 -11.78 -4.53 -24.14
CA VAL A 414 -12.34 -4.69 -25.49
C VAL A 414 -12.38 -6.16 -25.91
N LEU A 415 -11.35 -6.95 -25.58
CA LEU A 415 -11.28 -8.38 -25.92
C LEU A 415 -12.16 -9.26 -25.03
N SER A 416 -12.58 -8.81 -23.86
CA SER A 416 -13.52 -9.55 -23.01
C SER A 416 -14.99 -9.33 -23.40
N LEU A 417 -15.27 -8.35 -24.28
CA LEU A 417 -16.58 -8.17 -24.90
C LEU A 417 -16.74 -9.23 -25.98
N GLY A 418 -17.76 -10.09 -25.83
CA GLY A 418 -18.10 -11.13 -26.80
C GLY A 418 -18.50 -10.56 -28.17
N GLU A 419 -19.70 -10.88 -28.67
CA GLU A 419 -20.12 -10.40 -30.00
C GLU A 419 -20.58 -8.92 -30.04
N THR A 420 -20.58 -8.23 -28.90
CA THR A 420 -21.09 -6.85 -28.78
C THR A 420 -20.16 -5.85 -29.50
N PRO A 421 -20.63 -5.14 -30.54
CA PRO A 421 -19.80 -4.19 -31.27
C PRO A 421 -19.46 -2.96 -30.44
N VAL A 422 -18.19 -2.56 -30.41
CA VAL A 422 -17.72 -1.32 -29.79
C VAL A 422 -17.35 -0.30 -30.88
N MET A 423 -17.82 0.94 -30.71
CA MET A 423 -17.53 2.07 -31.58
C MET A 423 -16.94 3.20 -30.76
N CYS A 424 -15.68 3.54 -31.05
CA CYS A 424 -14.92 4.59 -30.39
C CYS A 424 -14.81 5.83 -31.30
N PHE A 425 -15.14 7.01 -30.79
CA PHE A 425 -14.95 8.29 -31.50
C PHE A 425 -13.88 9.11 -30.80
N ILE A 426 -12.80 9.45 -31.51
CA ILE A 426 -11.71 10.27 -30.97
C ILE A 426 -11.55 11.49 -31.87
N ASP A 427 -11.85 12.67 -31.33
CA ASP A 427 -11.83 13.95 -32.06
C ASP A 427 -10.60 14.78 -31.73
N ALA A 428 -10.12 15.54 -32.72
CA ALA A 428 -9.05 16.54 -32.60
C ALA A 428 -7.68 15.96 -32.22
N LEU A 429 -7.23 14.91 -32.91
CA LEU A 429 -5.88 14.34 -32.70
C LEU A 429 -4.74 15.34 -32.90
N ASP A 430 -4.97 16.38 -33.71
CA ASP A 430 -4.02 17.48 -33.90
C ASP A 430 -3.83 18.36 -32.65
N GLU A 431 -4.69 18.23 -31.64
CA GLU A 431 -4.59 18.91 -30.34
C GLU A 431 -3.76 18.11 -29.31
N CYS A 432 -3.23 16.93 -29.68
CA CYS A 432 -2.35 16.09 -28.86
C CYS A 432 -0.91 16.08 -29.39
N GLU A 433 0.08 15.83 -28.53
CA GLU A 433 1.49 15.78 -28.94
C GLU A 433 1.75 14.69 -29.99
N GLN A 434 2.48 15.03 -31.05
CA GLN A 434 2.65 14.17 -32.22
C GLN A 434 3.22 12.78 -31.92
N TRP A 435 4.18 12.68 -30.98
CA TRP A 435 4.75 11.40 -30.58
C TRP A 435 3.74 10.54 -29.82
N GLN A 436 2.85 11.14 -29.01
CA GLN A 436 1.75 10.45 -28.33
C GLN A 436 0.71 9.93 -29.33
N VAL A 437 0.42 10.71 -30.38
CA VAL A 437 -0.54 10.34 -31.42
C VAL A 437 -0.07 9.10 -32.21
N ARG A 438 1.21 9.03 -32.60
CA ARG A 438 1.77 7.85 -33.30
C ARG A 438 1.64 6.58 -32.47
N ASN A 439 1.98 6.71 -31.21
CA ASN A 439 1.89 5.68 -30.19
C ASN A 439 0.46 5.16 -29.99
N MET A 440 -0.50 6.09 -29.90
CA MET A 440 -1.93 5.78 -29.79
C MET A 440 -2.47 5.09 -31.05
N ILE A 441 -2.10 5.58 -32.25
CA ILE A 441 -2.54 4.95 -33.51
C ILE A 441 -2.01 3.53 -33.61
N SER A 442 -0.72 3.30 -33.29
CA SER A 442 -0.15 1.95 -33.27
C SER A 442 -0.88 1.02 -32.30
N PHE A 443 -1.26 1.51 -31.11
CA PHE A 443 -2.04 0.73 -30.15
C PHE A 443 -3.41 0.34 -30.70
N PHE A 444 -4.19 1.29 -31.24
CA PHE A 444 -5.52 0.98 -31.77
C PHE A 444 -5.47 0.13 -33.04
N GLU A 445 -4.44 0.25 -33.88
CA GLU A 445 -4.24 -0.63 -35.06
C GLU A 445 -4.07 -2.08 -34.61
N ASN A 446 -3.19 -2.31 -33.63
CA ASN A 446 -2.99 -3.62 -33.03
C ASN A 446 -4.28 -4.15 -32.37
N LEU A 447 -5.00 -3.30 -31.63
CA LEU A 447 -6.25 -3.67 -30.99
C LEU A 447 -7.35 -4.04 -32.01
N GLY A 448 -7.47 -3.29 -33.10
CA GLY A 448 -8.40 -3.58 -34.19
C GLY A 448 -8.10 -4.90 -34.89
N GLU A 449 -6.82 -5.17 -35.18
CA GLU A 449 -6.36 -6.43 -35.75
C GLU A 449 -6.63 -7.62 -34.81
N LEU A 450 -6.30 -7.48 -33.53
CA LEU A 450 -6.59 -8.48 -32.50
C LEU A 450 -8.11 -8.74 -32.36
N ALA A 451 -8.92 -7.68 -32.37
CA ALA A 451 -10.37 -7.82 -32.32
C ALA A 451 -10.91 -8.61 -33.52
N VAL A 452 -10.48 -8.29 -34.74
CA VAL A 452 -10.89 -9.01 -35.96
C VAL A 452 -10.45 -10.47 -35.92
N SER A 453 -9.19 -10.74 -35.55
CA SER A 453 -8.67 -12.12 -35.44
C SER A 453 -9.42 -12.95 -34.39
N SER A 454 -9.95 -12.29 -33.36
CA SER A 454 -10.72 -12.92 -32.30
C SER A 454 -12.25 -12.90 -32.55
N GLY A 455 -12.69 -12.59 -33.78
CA GLY A 455 -14.11 -12.58 -34.16
C GLY A 455 -14.94 -11.44 -33.56
N ARG A 456 -14.31 -10.38 -33.06
CA ARG A 456 -14.95 -9.24 -32.38
C ARG A 456 -15.03 -8.02 -33.29
N SER A 457 -16.03 -7.16 -33.06
CA SER A 457 -16.25 -5.95 -33.84
C SER A 457 -15.83 -4.69 -33.07
N PHE A 458 -14.59 -4.27 -33.23
CA PHE A 458 -14.09 -2.99 -32.72
C PHE A 458 -13.91 -1.98 -33.88
N ARG A 459 -14.49 -0.78 -33.75
CA ARG A 459 -14.40 0.30 -34.75
C ARG A 459 -13.97 1.60 -34.11
N VAL A 460 -13.04 2.32 -34.75
CA VAL A 460 -12.54 3.62 -34.31
C VAL A 460 -12.74 4.67 -35.41
N CYS A 461 -13.38 5.78 -35.06
CA CYS A 461 -13.50 6.96 -35.92
C CYS A 461 -12.63 8.08 -35.34
N LEU A 462 -11.63 8.51 -36.12
CA LEU A 462 -10.67 9.54 -35.74
C LEU A 462 -10.95 10.83 -36.52
N SER A 463 -10.71 11.98 -35.90
CA SER A 463 -10.67 13.27 -36.60
C SER A 463 -9.35 14.01 -36.37
N SER A 464 -8.82 14.64 -37.42
CA SER A 464 -7.63 15.50 -37.32
C SER A 464 -7.58 16.57 -38.41
N ARG A 465 -6.66 17.52 -38.27
CA ARG A 465 -6.16 18.32 -39.40
C ARG A 465 -5.30 17.45 -40.35
N HIS A 466 -4.87 18.04 -41.47
CA HIS A 466 -3.95 17.40 -42.43
C HIS A 466 -2.57 17.07 -41.84
N TYR A 467 -2.22 17.76 -40.75
CA TYR A 467 -1.04 17.53 -39.92
C TYR A 467 -1.53 17.17 -38.50
N PRO A 468 -0.86 16.30 -37.72
CA PRO A 468 0.42 15.64 -38.02
C PRO A 468 0.34 14.60 -39.13
N GLU A 469 1.41 14.46 -39.90
CA GLU A 469 1.55 13.35 -40.84
C GLU A 469 1.65 12.03 -40.07
N VAL A 470 0.54 11.29 -40.05
CA VAL A 470 0.50 9.95 -39.49
C VAL A 470 0.05 8.98 -40.57
N THR A 471 0.73 7.84 -40.63
CA THR A 471 0.41 6.75 -41.55
C THR A 471 -0.49 5.78 -40.82
N ILE A 472 -1.69 5.55 -41.35
CA ILE A 472 -2.57 4.45 -40.94
C ILE A 472 -2.44 3.38 -42.01
N ARG A 473 -2.01 2.17 -41.63
CA ARG A 473 -1.68 1.07 -42.55
C ARG A 473 -2.91 0.54 -43.26
N LYS A 474 -4.01 0.34 -42.52
CA LYS A 474 -5.31 -0.10 -43.04
C LYS A 474 -6.42 0.74 -42.41
N GLY A 475 -7.11 1.54 -43.21
CA GLY A 475 -8.17 2.44 -42.73
C GLY A 475 -8.85 3.19 -43.87
N ILE A 476 -10.09 3.63 -43.66
CA ILE A 476 -10.85 4.45 -44.62
C ILE A 476 -10.59 5.93 -44.31
N SER A 477 -10.24 6.75 -45.30
CA SER A 477 -10.05 8.20 -45.10
C SER A 477 -11.14 9.01 -45.81
N LEU A 478 -11.66 10.03 -45.11
CA LEU A 478 -12.63 10.98 -45.63
C LEU A 478 -12.09 12.40 -45.44
N VAL A 479 -11.81 13.11 -46.53
CA VAL A 479 -11.43 14.53 -46.50
C VAL A 479 -12.69 15.38 -46.68
N LEU A 480 -12.94 16.31 -45.76
CA LEU A 480 -14.15 17.14 -45.76
C LEU A 480 -14.16 18.22 -46.86
N GLU A 481 -12.99 18.67 -47.29
CA GLU A 481 -12.89 19.67 -48.36
C GLU A 481 -13.47 19.14 -49.67
N GLY A 482 -14.24 19.98 -50.37
CA GLY A 482 -14.83 19.64 -51.66
C GLY A 482 -16.02 18.68 -51.60
N GLN A 483 -16.47 18.26 -50.40
CA GLN A 483 -17.65 17.42 -50.27
C GLN A 483 -18.93 18.24 -50.50
N GLU A 484 -19.72 17.89 -51.51
CA GLU A 484 -21.00 18.58 -51.82
C GLU A 484 -21.93 18.69 -50.60
N GLY A 485 -22.00 17.65 -49.78
CA GLY A 485 -22.79 17.64 -48.55
C GLY A 485 -22.32 18.67 -47.51
N HIS A 486 -21.01 18.91 -47.43
CA HIS A 486 -20.44 19.93 -46.54
C HIS A 486 -20.75 21.35 -47.03
N THR A 487 -20.68 21.58 -48.35
CA THR A 487 -21.13 22.85 -48.96
C THR A 487 -22.61 23.11 -48.72
N GLN A 488 -23.45 22.07 -48.79
CA GLN A 488 -24.88 22.19 -48.49
C GLN A 488 -25.14 22.53 -47.01
N ASP A 489 -24.33 22.03 -46.08
CA ASP A 489 -24.43 22.36 -44.65
C ASP A 489 -24.18 23.85 -44.40
N ILE A 490 -23.21 24.44 -45.09
CA ILE A 490 -22.92 25.88 -45.06
C ILE A 490 -24.14 26.68 -45.51
N ASN A 491 -24.73 26.31 -46.66
CA ASN A 491 -25.92 26.99 -47.19
C ASN A 491 -27.10 26.91 -46.23
N ASN A 492 -27.35 25.73 -45.66
CA ASN A 492 -28.41 25.52 -44.68
C ASN A 492 -28.20 26.37 -43.41
N TYR A 493 -26.95 26.57 -42.98
CA TYR A 493 -26.64 27.45 -41.85
C TYR A 493 -26.90 28.91 -42.21
N LEU A 494 -26.43 29.39 -43.36
CA LEU A 494 -26.65 30.76 -43.84
C LEU A 494 -28.13 31.12 -44.00
N GLU A 495 -28.97 30.19 -44.44
CA GLU A 495 -30.43 30.40 -44.49
C GLU A 495 -31.04 30.64 -43.10
N SER A 496 -30.51 29.98 -42.08
CA SER A 496 -31.04 30.03 -40.72
C SER A 496 -30.48 31.13 -39.84
N ALA A 497 -29.17 31.44 -39.98
CA ALA A 497 -28.45 32.30 -39.06
C ALA A 497 -28.32 33.75 -39.55
N LEU A 498 -28.32 33.99 -40.87
CA LEU A 498 -28.20 35.31 -41.46
C LEU A 498 -29.59 35.97 -41.63
N ARG A 499 -29.88 36.98 -40.81
CA ARG A 499 -31.22 37.55 -40.59
C ARG A 499 -31.63 38.64 -41.60
N ILE A 500 -31.18 38.52 -42.84
CA ILE A 500 -31.38 39.55 -43.90
C ILE A 500 -32.60 39.29 -44.82
N GLY A 501 -33.49 38.36 -44.43
CA GLY A 501 -34.67 37.98 -45.22
C GLY A 501 -34.36 37.13 -46.48
N SER A 502 -35.30 37.08 -47.43
CA SER A 502 -35.28 36.20 -48.62
C SER A 502 -35.25 36.93 -49.97
N SER A 503 -34.90 38.22 -49.99
CA SER A 503 -34.82 39.02 -51.23
C SER A 503 -33.75 38.50 -52.20
N ALA A 504 -33.82 38.92 -53.47
CA ALA A 504 -32.82 38.56 -54.49
C ALA A 504 -31.40 39.02 -54.09
N GLN A 505 -31.28 40.20 -53.47
CA GLN A 505 -30.01 40.69 -52.90
C GLN A 505 -29.54 39.82 -51.73
N ALA A 506 -30.45 39.41 -50.84
CA ALA A 506 -30.10 38.51 -49.74
C ALA A 506 -29.58 37.15 -50.23
N GLN A 507 -30.16 36.58 -51.29
CA GLN A 507 -29.66 35.34 -51.90
C GLN A 507 -28.29 35.51 -52.56
N LYS A 508 -28.06 36.66 -53.22
CA LYS A 508 -26.73 37.00 -53.75
C LYS A 508 -25.68 37.06 -52.64
N ILE A 509 -25.98 37.74 -51.53
CA ILE A 509 -25.08 37.85 -50.37
C ILE A 509 -24.77 36.47 -49.76
N ARG A 510 -25.77 35.58 -49.65
CA ARG A 510 -25.54 34.20 -49.18
C ARG A 510 -24.61 33.41 -50.11
N LYS A 511 -24.77 33.57 -51.43
CA LYS A 511 -23.89 32.93 -52.43
C LYS A 511 -22.46 33.46 -52.34
N ASP A 512 -22.30 34.79 -52.29
CA ASP A 512 -20.99 35.45 -52.17
C ASP A 512 -20.27 35.01 -50.87
N LEU A 513 -21.01 34.86 -49.76
CA LEU A 513 -20.49 34.33 -48.49
C LEU A 513 -20.01 32.88 -48.60
N GLN A 514 -20.80 32.02 -49.24
CA GLN A 514 -20.44 30.61 -49.41
C GLN A 514 -19.16 30.46 -50.24
N GLU A 515 -19.04 31.18 -51.36
CA GLU A 515 -17.85 31.15 -52.22
C GLU A 515 -16.62 31.69 -51.49
N LYS A 516 -16.76 32.84 -50.81
CA LYS A 516 -15.65 33.51 -50.11
C LYS A 516 -15.10 32.72 -48.92
N SER A 517 -15.94 31.93 -48.26
CA SER A 517 -15.54 31.13 -47.09
C SER A 517 -14.52 30.02 -47.39
N SER A 518 -14.39 29.59 -48.65
CA SER A 518 -13.53 28.46 -49.05
C SER A 518 -13.76 27.17 -48.21
N GLY A 519 -14.98 26.97 -47.72
CA GLY A 519 -15.34 25.82 -46.88
C GLY A 519 -14.93 25.94 -45.40
N VAL A 520 -14.43 27.09 -44.94
CA VAL A 520 -14.07 27.31 -43.53
C VAL A 520 -15.30 27.77 -42.74
N PHE A 521 -15.97 26.83 -42.09
CA PHE A 521 -17.22 27.08 -41.34
C PHE A 521 -17.06 28.13 -40.24
N MET A 522 -15.89 28.17 -39.57
CA MET A 522 -15.59 29.17 -38.53
C MET A 522 -15.60 30.60 -39.07
N TRP A 523 -15.09 30.81 -40.29
CA TRP A 523 -15.13 32.12 -40.96
C TRP A 523 -16.57 32.56 -41.16
N ILE A 524 -17.46 31.65 -41.58
CA ILE A 524 -18.88 31.94 -41.78
C ILE A 524 -19.57 32.34 -40.48
N VAL A 525 -19.32 31.61 -39.39
CA VAL A 525 -19.93 31.92 -38.09
C VAL A 525 -19.57 33.34 -37.64
N LEU A 526 -18.29 33.72 -37.75
CA LEU A 526 -17.81 35.06 -37.38
C LEU A 526 -18.39 36.15 -38.28
N VAL A 527 -18.39 35.92 -39.60
CA VAL A 527 -18.85 36.92 -40.57
C VAL A 527 -20.37 37.10 -40.52
N VAL A 528 -21.14 36.04 -40.26
CA VAL A 528 -22.60 36.15 -40.09
C VAL A 528 -22.94 37.07 -38.91
N ASP A 529 -22.22 36.97 -37.80
CA ASP A 529 -22.44 37.85 -36.65
C ASP A 529 -22.09 39.32 -37.00
N ILE A 530 -20.95 39.57 -37.67
CA ILE A 530 -20.57 40.91 -38.16
C ILE A 530 -21.62 41.50 -39.11
N LEU A 531 -22.15 40.68 -40.04
CA LEU A 531 -23.15 41.16 -41.01
C LEU A 531 -24.54 41.32 -40.38
N ASN A 532 -24.90 40.52 -39.39
CA ASN A 532 -26.14 40.73 -38.63
C ASN A 532 -26.07 42.07 -37.85
N GLU A 533 -24.94 42.38 -37.19
CA GLU A 533 -24.74 43.70 -36.55
C GLU A 533 -24.86 44.85 -37.55
N GLU A 534 -24.23 44.74 -38.72
CA GLU A 534 -24.32 45.78 -39.76
C GLU A 534 -25.74 45.90 -40.35
N TYR A 535 -26.47 44.79 -40.44
CA TYR A 535 -27.86 44.76 -40.88
C TYR A 535 -28.81 45.43 -39.88
N ASP A 536 -28.57 45.25 -38.58
CA ASP A 536 -29.33 45.91 -37.51
C ASP A 536 -29.22 47.45 -37.62
N GLY A 537 -28.14 47.96 -38.24
CA GLY A 537 -27.98 49.35 -38.67
C GLY A 537 -28.85 49.80 -39.86
N GLY A 538 -29.69 48.92 -40.41
CA GLY A 538 -30.80 49.24 -41.32
C GLY A 538 -30.45 49.51 -42.80
N ARG A 539 -29.20 49.29 -43.24
CA ARG A 539 -28.73 49.67 -44.59
C ARG A 539 -28.17 48.49 -45.39
N MET A 540 -28.95 47.94 -46.32
CA MET A 540 -28.52 46.82 -47.19
C MET A 540 -27.24 47.10 -48.01
N HIS A 541 -27.05 48.33 -48.51
CA HIS A 541 -25.83 48.71 -49.23
C HIS A 541 -24.58 48.85 -48.33
N ALA A 542 -24.76 49.04 -47.02
CA ALA A 542 -23.65 49.01 -46.07
C ALA A 542 -23.17 47.57 -45.85
N LEU A 543 -24.12 46.62 -45.80
CA LEU A 543 -23.84 45.19 -45.65
C LEU A 543 -23.04 44.61 -46.82
N GLU A 544 -23.40 44.92 -48.07
CA GLU A 544 -22.63 44.50 -49.26
C GLU A 544 -21.21 45.11 -49.27
N ARG A 545 -21.06 46.37 -48.84
CA ARG A 545 -19.73 47.00 -48.72
C ARG A 545 -18.90 46.33 -47.64
N ARG A 546 -19.50 46.04 -46.48
CA ARG A 546 -18.82 45.35 -45.38
C ARG A 546 -18.36 43.97 -45.81
N LEU A 547 -19.21 43.18 -46.49
CA LEU A 547 -18.82 41.87 -47.03
C LEU A 547 -17.64 41.94 -48.01
N LYS A 548 -17.55 42.99 -48.83
CA LYS A 548 -16.39 43.20 -49.73
C LYS A 548 -15.10 43.49 -48.96
N GLN A 549 -15.16 44.25 -47.88
CA GLN A 549 -14.01 44.62 -47.04
C GLN A 549 -13.47 43.47 -46.19
N ILE A 550 -14.35 42.55 -45.77
CA ILE A 550 -13.95 41.40 -44.95
C ILE A 550 -12.97 40.51 -45.75
N PRO A 551 -11.81 40.12 -45.20
CA PRO A 551 -10.87 39.25 -45.90
C PRO A 551 -11.40 37.81 -46.06
N ALA A 552 -10.94 37.10 -47.10
CA ALA A 552 -11.36 35.72 -47.36
C ALA A 552 -10.60 34.68 -46.50
N ASP A 553 -9.37 35.00 -46.09
CA ASP A 553 -8.59 34.15 -45.18
C ASP A 553 -9.03 34.33 -43.71
N LEU A 554 -8.98 33.24 -42.93
CA LEU A 554 -9.39 33.24 -41.53
C LEU A 554 -8.41 33.99 -40.61
N HIS A 555 -7.10 33.91 -40.88
CA HIS A 555 -6.08 34.61 -40.09
C HIS A 555 -6.14 36.12 -40.34
N ASP A 556 -6.31 36.53 -41.61
CA ASP A 556 -6.54 37.93 -41.96
C ASP A 556 -7.83 38.46 -41.32
N LEU A 557 -8.87 37.63 -41.20
CA LEU A 557 -10.10 37.99 -40.49
C LEU A 557 -9.85 38.20 -38.99
N PHE A 558 -9.06 37.34 -38.33
CA PHE A 558 -8.68 37.56 -36.93
C PHE A 558 -7.88 38.84 -36.76
N GLN A 559 -6.98 39.15 -37.70
CA GLN A 559 -6.26 40.43 -37.73
C GLN A 559 -7.24 41.61 -37.79
N ASP A 560 -8.18 41.61 -38.75
CA ASP A 560 -9.19 42.68 -38.89
C ASP A 560 -10.04 42.85 -37.62
N ILE A 561 -10.46 41.74 -36.98
CA ILE A 561 -11.22 41.76 -35.72
C ILE A 561 -10.40 42.40 -34.59
N LEU A 562 -9.14 41.99 -34.42
CA LEU A 562 -8.27 42.49 -33.36
C LEU A 562 -7.91 43.98 -33.57
N THR A 563 -7.79 44.44 -34.82
CA THR A 563 -7.42 45.83 -35.16
C THR A 563 -8.61 46.79 -35.40
N ARG A 564 -9.87 46.31 -35.31
CA ARG A 564 -11.08 47.06 -35.69
C ARG A 564 -11.26 48.42 -34.99
N ASP A 565 -10.81 48.53 -33.74
CA ASP A 565 -10.81 49.72 -32.90
C ASP A 565 -9.64 49.69 -31.90
N SER A 566 -9.09 50.85 -31.56
CA SER A 566 -7.91 50.98 -30.68
C SER A 566 -8.25 51.34 -29.24
N ASN A 567 -9.54 51.38 -28.88
CA ASN A 567 -9.97 51.65 -27.51
C ASN A 567 -9.55 50.46 -26.64
N ASP A 568 -8.92 50.75 -25.49
CA ASP A 568 -8.53 49.76 -24.48
C ASP A 568 -7.55 48.67 -24.99
N LYS A 569 -6.62 49.03 -25.90
CA LYS A 569 -5.59 48.14 -26.48
C LYS A 569 -4.84 47.34 -25.41
N ASP A 570 -4.50 47.98 -24.29
CA ASP A 570 -3.74 47.36 -23.21
C ASP A 570 -4.54 46.28 -22.47
N GLU A 571 -5.83 46.51 -22.23
CA GLU A 571 -6.74 45.50 -21.65
C GLU A 571 -6.89 44.28 -22.57
N LEU A 572 -7.02 44.52 -23.88
CA LEU A 572 -7.09 43.44 -24.88
C LEU A 572 -5.83 42.57 -24.83
N ILE A 573 -4.65 43.19 -24.86
CA ILE A 573 -3.38 42.47 -24.81
C ILE A 573 -3.28 41.65 -23.52
N LEU A 574 -3.55 42.26 -22.37
CA LEU A 574 -3.44 41.58 -21.09
C LEU A 574 -4.46 40.42 -20.98
N CYS A 575 -5.68 40.60 -21.48
CA CYS A 575 -6.67 39.54 -21.52
C CYS A 575 -6.20 38.36 -22.40
N LEU A 576 -5.64 38.64 -23.58
CA LEU A 576 -5.08 37.60 -24.46
C LEU A 576 -3.89 36.90 -23.82
N GLN A 577 -3.00 37.62 -23.12
CA GLN A 577 -1.87 37.04 -22.40
C GLN A 577 -2.34 36.07 -21.31
N TRP A 578 -3.35 36.45 -20.53
CA TRP A 578 -3.96 35.56 -19.53
C TRP A 578 -4.56 34.31 -20.18
N VAL A 579 -5.31 34.45 -21.27
CA VAL A 579 -5.92 33.29 -21.94
C VAL A 579 -4.86 32.41 -22.64
N LEU A 580 -3.73 32.97 -23.06
CA LEU A 580 -2.65 32.24 -23.74
C LEU A 580 -1.69 31.51 -22.78
N PHE A 581 -1.28 32.18 -21.70
CA PHE A 581 -0.12 31.77 -20.89
C PHE A 581 -0.46 31.46 -19.43
N ALA A 582 -1.72 31.58 -19.02
CA ALA A 582 -2.10 31.11 -17.71
C ALA A 582 -1.78 29.62 -17.53
N ARG A 583 -1.22 29.26 -16.38
CA ARG A 583 -0.89 27.86 -16.04
C ARG A 583 -2.11 26.95 -16.13
N GLN A 584 -3.27 27.47 -15.76
CA GLN A 584 -4.57 26.83 -16.02
C GLN A 584 -5.60 27.89 -16.43
N PRO A 585 -6.66 27.52 -17.19
CA PRO A 585 -7.71 28.45 -17.56
C PRO A 585 -8.36 29.12 -16.33
N LEU A 586 -8.55 30.44 -16.39
CA LEU A 586 -9.14 31.22 -15.30
C LEU A 586 -10.67 31.22 -15.35
N GLN A 587 -11.30 31.32 -14.19
CA GLN A 587 -12.74 31.62 -14.10
C GLN A 587 -13.01 33.08 -14.53
N PRO A 588 -14.23 33.42 -14.99
CA PRO A 588 -14.57 34.79 -15.39
C PRO A 588 -14.24 35.85 -14.33
N GLU A 589 -14.57 35.56 -13.06
CA GLU A 589 -14.31 36.43 -11.91
C GLU A 589 -12.80 36.59 -11.66
N GLN A 590 -12.05 35.50 -11.75
CA GLN A 590 -10.59 35.49 -11.61
C GLN A 590 -9.92 36.28 -12.73
N LEU A 591 -10.33 36.08 -13.97
CA LEU A 591 -9.77 36.78 -15.14
C LEU A 591 -10.06 38.28 -15.09
N TYR A 592 -11.27 38.67 -14.70
CA TYR A 592 -11.64 40.07 -14.50
C TYR A 592 -10.71 40.75 -13.49
N LEU A 593 -10.53 40.15 -12.31
CA LEU A 593 -9.65 40.67 -11.26
C LEU A 593 -8.17 40.67 -11.69
N ALA A 594 -7.75 39.65 -12.44
CA ALA A 594 -6.39 39.54 -12.96
C ALA A 594 -6.07 40.63 -13.99
N ILE A 595 -7.04 41.02 -14.83
CA ILE A 595 -6.88 42.13 -15.78
C ILE A 595 -6.79 43.45 -15.02
N LEU A 596 -7.73 43.71 -14.09
CA LEU A 596 -7.72 44.94 -13.27
C LEU A 596 -6.41 45.11 -12.51
N SER A 597 -5.83 44.01 -11.99
CA SER A 597 -4.54 44.05 -11.29
C SER A 597 -3.37 44.56 -12.14
N GLY A 598 -3.49 44.52 -13.47
CA GLY A 598 -2.48 45.00 -14.41
C GLY A 598 -2.84 46.27 -15.17
N THR A 599 -4.11 46.72 -15.17
CA THR A 599 -4.57 47.89 -15.95
C THR A 599 -5.12 49.04 -15.09
N ASP A 600 -5.72 48.75 -13.93
CA ASP A 600 -6.32 49.75 -13.05
C ASP A 600 -6.24 49.29 -11.57
N PHE A 601 -5.04 49.40 -11.00
CA PHE A 601 -4.75 48.97 -9.64
C PHE A 601 -5.50 49.78 -8.57
N ASP A 602 -5.72 51.07 -8.81
CA ASP A 602 -6.42 51.96 -7.86
C ASP A 602 -7.93 51.64 -7.80
N ALA A 603 -8.56 51.30 -8.93
CA ALA A 603 -9.93 50.81 -8.94
C ALA A 603 -10.07 49.45 -8.23
N LEU A 604 -9.07 48.57 -8.37
CA LEU A 604 -9.05 47.28 -7.68
C LEU A 604 -9.04 47.45 -6.15
N ALA A 605 -8.21 48.35 -5.63
CA ALA A 605 -8.10 48.64 -4.19
C ALA A 605 -9.38 49.28 -3.58
N THR A 606 -10.22 49.91 -4.40
CA THR A 606 -11.43 50.63 -3.96
C THR A 606 -12.73 49.85 -4.19
N GLN A 607 -12.76 48.85 -5.09
CA GLN A 607 -13.96 48.07 -5.44
C GLN A 607 -14.36 46.97 -4.44
N HIS A 608 -13.58 46.72 -3.38
CA HIS A 608 -13.82 45.63 -2.42
C HIS A 608 -15.15 45.70 -1.61
N HIS A 609 -15.99 46.72 -1.86
CA HIS A 609 -17.28 46.92 -1.22
C HIS A 609 -18.49 46.92 -2.18
N GLN A 610 -18.31 46.65 -3.47
CA GLN A 610 -19.41 46.59 -4.45
C GLN A 610 -19.54 45.20 -5.09
N GLU A 611 -20.73 44.60 -5.00
CA GLU A 611 -21.04 43.32 -5.68
C GLU A 611 -21.08 43.53 -7.19
N VAL A 612 -20.01 43.15 -7.90
CA VAL A 612 -20.00 43.12 -9.36
C VAL A 612 -20.75 41.88 -9.83
N THR A 613 -21.85 42.08 -10.57
CA THR A 613 -22.65 40.95 -11.08
C THR A 613 -21.92 40.18 -12.17
N PHE A 614 -22.20 38.87 -12.28
CA PHE A 614 -21.67 38.00 -13.36
C PHE A 614 -21.92 38.57 -14.76
N GLU A 615 -23.06 39.23 -14.98
CA GLU A 615 -23.40 39.80 -16.29
C GLU A 615 -22.53 41.01 -16.63
N THR A 616 -22.13 41.82 -15.64
CA THR A 616 -21.15 42.90 -15.83
C THR A 616 -19.79 42.34 -16.23
N ILE A 617 -19.31 41.31 -15.51
CA ILE A 617 -18.04 40.63 -15.80
C ILE A 617 -18.07 40.03 -17.21
N ARG A 618 -19.16 39.34 -17.57
CA ARG A 618 -19.34 38.75 -18.89
C ARG A 618 -19.26 39.79 -20.01
N ARG A 619 -19.93 40.94 -19.84
CA ARG A 619 -19.89 42.02 -20.83
C ARG A 619 -18.50 42.64 -20.94
N PHE A 620 -17.82 42.83 -19.81
CA PHE A 620 -16.44 43.30 -19.78
C PHE A 620 -15.54 42.37 -20.59
N LEU A 621 -15.50 41.07 -20.26
CA LEU A 621 -14.66 40.08 -20.95
C LEU A 621 -14.98 39.96 -22.44
N LEU A 622 -16.26 39.98 -22.82
CA LEU A 622 -16.69 39.94 -24.22
C LEU A 622 -16.17 41.15 -25.00
N ARG A 623 -16.24 42.35 -24.39
CA ARG A 623 -15.74 43.59 -24.97
C ARG A 623 -14.22 43.59 -25.06
N SER A 624 -13.52 43.28 -23.97
CA SER A 624 -12.05 43.29 -23.90
C SER A 624 -11.41 42.28 -24.85
N THR A 625 -12.12 41.20 -25.22
CA THR A 625 -11.61 40.18 -26.17
C THR A 625 -12.20 40.27 -27.57
N LYS A 626 -13.06 41.27 -27.84
CA LYS A 626 -13.76 41.47 -29.11
C LYS A 626 -14.50 40.22 -29.61
N GLY A 627 -15.08 39.46 -28.68
CA GLY A 627 -15.83 38.23 -28.99
C GLY A 627 -14.98 37.02 -29.38
N LEU A 628 -13.65 37.08 -29.25
CA LEU A 628 -12.75 35.95 -29.53
C LEU A 628 -12.62 34.97 -28.37
N THR A 629 -13.22 35.27 -27.22
CA THR A 629 -13.33 34.33 -26.09
C THR A 629 -14.77 33.98 -25.77
N GLU A 630 -14.96 32.81 -25.16
CA GLU A 630 -16.23 32.34 -24.64
C GLU A 630 -16.08 31.84 -23.20
N ILE A 631 -17.20 31.86 -22.46
CA ILE A 631 -17.31 31.26 -21.13
C ILE A 631 -17.90 29.87 -21.29
N THR A 632 -17.23 28.85 -20.76
CA THR A 632 -17.72 27.46 -20.81
C THR A 632 -19.05 27.30 -20.07
N LYS A 633 -19.88 26.36 -20.55
CA LYS A 633 -21.21 26.08 -19.98
C LYS A 633 -21.19 25.04 -18.85
N THR A 634 -20.01 24.65 -18.37
CA THR A 634 -19.83 23.62 -17.34
C THR A 634 -20.06 24.18 -15.93
N LYS A 635 -20.13 23.31 -14.91
CA LYS A 635 -20.30 23.74 -13.50
C LYS A 635 -19.17 24.70 -13.07
N ASN A 636 -17.93 24.43 -13.50
CA ASN A 636 -16.79 25.30 -13.31
C ASN A 636 -16.56 26.13 -14.58
N ARG A 637 -17.21 27.30 -14.66
CA ARG A 637 -17.10 28.20 -15.81
C ARG A 637 -15.66 28.68 -15.98
N LYS A 638 -15.10 28.51 -17.17
CA LYS A 638 -13.74 28.95 -17.54
C LYS A 638 -13.80 29.83 -18.77
N VAL A 639 -12.83 30.72 -18.92
CA VAL A 639 -12.67 31.56 -20.11
C VAL A 639 -11.67 30.90 -21.04
N GLN A 640 -12.04 30.75 -22.31
CA GLN A 640 -11.18 30.18 -23.35
C GLN A 640 -11.42 30.89 -24.68
N PHE A 641 -10.50 30.74 -25.64
CA PHE A 641 -10.77 31.17 -27.02
C PHE A 641 -11.98 30.45 -27.59
N ILE A 642 -12.74 31.09 -28.48
CA ILE A 642 -13.87 30.47 -29.20
C ILE A 642 -13.44 29.27 -30.06
N HIS A 643 -12.20 29.27 -30.55
CA HIS A 643 -11.63 28.19 -31.37
C HIS A 643 -10.10 28.18 -31.29
N GLU A 644 -9.49 27.00 -31.43
CA GLU A 644 -8.02 26.82 -31.38
C GLU A 644 -7.27 27.63 -32.46
N SER A 645 -7.92 27.87 -33.61
CA SER A 645 -7.36 28.71 -34.68
C SER A 645 -7.02 30.13 -34.26
N VAL A 646 -7.66 30.67 -33.22
CA VAL A 646 -7.29 31.98 -32.65
C VAL A 646 -5.91 31.90 -31.99
N ARG A 647 -5.66 30.83 -31.22
CA ARG A 647 -4.36 30.58 -30.60
C ARG A 647 -3.27 30.31 -31.64
N ASP A 648 -3.58 29.51 -32.67
CA ASP A 648 -2.67 29.24 -33.78
C ASP A 648 -2.26 30.53 -34.50
N PHE A 649 -3.22 31.42 -34.79
CA PHE A 649 -2.95 32.72 -35.38
C PHE A 649 -1.98 33.56 -34.53
N LEU A 650 -2.24 33.63 -33.22
CA LEU A 650 -1.44 34.44 -32.31
C LEU A 650 -0.02 33.89 -32.15
N LEU A 651 0.15 32.57 -31.97
CA LEU A 651 1.44 31.96 -31.61
C LEU A 651 2.23 31.35 -32.78
N LYS A 652 1.57 30.72 -33.76
CA LYS A 652 2.26 29.95 -34.82
C LYS A 652 2.46 30.75 -36.11
N GLU A 653 1.51 31.60 -36.47
CA GLU A 653 1.50 32.33 -37.76
C GLU A 653 2.07 33.75 -37.67
N ASN A 654 2.86 34.03 -36.62
CA ASN A 654 3.41 35.35 -36.33
C ASN A 654 2.33 36.46 -36.33
N GLY A 655 1.09 36.13 -35.97
CA GLY A 655 -0.02 37.08 -35.96
C GLY A 655 0.23 38.23 -35.00
N LEU A 656 0.83 37.94 -33.85
CA LEU A 656 1.20 38.95 -32.86
C LEU A 656 2.24 39.95 -33.39
N SER A 657 3.28 39.50 -34.10
CA SER A 657 4.28 40.43 -34.66
C SER A 657 3.72 41.27 -35.81
N LYS A 658 2.69 40.77 -36.51
CA LYS A 658 1.98 41.52 -37.56
C LYS A 658 1.08 42.62 -36.98
N ILE A 659 0.48 42.37 -35.81
CA ILE A 659 -0.45 43.31 -35.16
C ILE A 659 0.29 44.28 -34.23
N TRP A 660 1.26 43.77 -33.47
CA TRP A 660 2.01 44.48 -32.43
C TRP A 660 3.52 44.18 -32.54
N PRO A 661 4.25 44.95 -33.36
CA PRO A 661 5.68 44.76 -33.59
C PRO A 661 6.54 44.82 -32.32
N GLU A 662 6.08 45.54 -31.29
CA GLU A 662 6.75 45.63 -29.98
C GLU A 662 6.96 44.27 -29.29
N PHE A 663 6.13 43.27 -29.62
CA PHE A 663 6.17 41.94 -29.05
C PHE A 663 6.90 40.90 -29.92
N ALA A 664 7.45 41.30 -31.07
CA ALA A 664 7.98 40.36 -32.07
C ALA A 664 9.16 39.51 -31.57
N ASN A 665 9.98 40.03 -30.64
CA ASN A 665 11.23 39.39 -30.24
C ASN A 665 11.09 38.47 -29.02
N ASN A 666 10.16 38.73 -28.10
CA ASN A 666 10.01 37.94 -26.88
C ASN A 666 8.62 38.06 -26.24
N PHE A 667 7.55 37.81 -27.01
CA PHE A 667 6.20 37.93 -26.46
C PHE A 667 5.96 36.99 -25.28
N GLN A 668 6.45 35.75 -25.33
CA GLN A 668 6.21 34.78 -24.27
C GLN A 668 6.86 35.19 -22.95
N GLY A 669 8.15 35.55 -22.95
CA GLY A 669 8.86 36.02 -21.76
C GLY A 669 8.24 37.30 -21.19
N GLN A 670 7.95 38.29 -22.04
CA GLN A 670 7.29 39.54 -21.63
C GLN A 670 5.89 39.30 -21.07
N SER A 671 5.16 38.32 -21.62
CA SER A 671 3.84 37.96 -21.12
C SER A 671 3.94 37.37 -19.72
N HIS A 672 4.82 36.38 -19.51
CA HIS A 672 5.02 35.79 -18.18
C HIS A 672 5.49 36.83 -17.15
N ASP A 673 6.37 37.75 -17.53
CA ASP A 673 6.81 38.86 -16.66
C ASP A 673 5.64 39.77 -16.26
N ARG A 674 4.76 40.11 -17.21
CA ARG A 674 3.56 40.90 -16.94
C ARG A 674 2.53 40.15 -16.10
N LEU A 675 2.31 38.86 -16.34
CA LEU A 675 1.41 38.02 -15.54
C LEU A 675 1.92 37.88 -14.09
N LYS A 676 3.24 37.73 -13.91
CA LYS A 676 3.90 37.78 -12.60
C LYS A 676 3.60 39.10 -11.89
N GLN A 677 3.75 40.25 -12.57
CA GLN A 677 3.46 41.56 -11.99
C GLN A 677 1.99 41.68 -11.56
N CYS A 678 1.05 41.18 -12.37
CA CYS A 678 -0.38 41.16 -12.02
C CYS A 678 -0.63 40.36 -10.73
N CYS A 679 -0.04 39.16 -10.61
CA CYS A 679 -0.11 38.36 -9.38
C CYS A 679 0.47 39.12 -8.17
N LEU A 680 1.63 39.75 -8.34
CA LEU A 680 2.31 40.51 -7.28
C LEU A 680 1.50 41.73 -6.82
N ASN A 681 0.89 42.46 -7.76
CA ASN A 681 -0.01 43.56 -7.48
C ASN A 681 -1.20 43.06 -6.64
N TYR A 682 -1.82 41.95 -7.05
CA TYR A 682 -2.95 41.38 -6.31
C TYR A 682 -2.57 40.91 -4.89
N ILE A 683 -1.40 40.30 -4.73
CA ILE A 683 -0.86 39.89 -3.42
C ILE A 683 -0.60 41.11 -2.51
N SER A 684 -0.29 42.26 -3.10
CA SER A 684 0.01 43.51 -2.37
C SER A 684 -1.22 44.23 -1.82
N ILE A 685 -2.44 43.86 -2.23
CA ILE A 685 -3.70 44.46 -1.75
C ILE A 685 -3.90 44.19 -0.25
N ASP A 686 -4.53 45.10 0.49
CA ASP A 686 -4.87 44.89 1.90
C ASP A 686 -5.95 43.80 2.09
N ILE A 687 -5.50 42.57 2.32
CA ILE A 687 -6.31 41.40 2.64
C ILE A 687 -6.54 41.27 4.16
N ALA A 688 -5.67 41.88 4.97
CA ALA A 688 -5.67 41.68 6.42
C ALA A 688 -6.82 42.42 7.11
N THR A 689 -7.09 43.66 6.71
CA THR A 689 -8.16 44.48 7.30
C THR A 689 -9.56 43.91 7.02
N PRO A 690 -9.92 43.55 5.76
CA PRO A 690 -11.26 43.03 5.46
C PRO A 690 -11.56 41.68 6.13
N LEU A 691 -10.54 40.80 6.22
CA LEU A 691 -10.68 39.47 6.81
C LEU A 691 -10.42 39.44 8.33
N LYS A 692 -10.04 40.57 8.94
CA LYS A 692 -9.62 40.67 10.35
C LYS A 692 -8.59 39.60 10.71
N LEU A 693 -7.56 39.45 9.87
CA LEU A 693 -6.55 38.41 10.05
C LEU A 693 -5.79 38.63 11.37
N PRO A 694 -5.65 37.59 12.21
CA PRO A 694 -4.82 37.68 13.41
C PRO A 694 -3.34 37.84 13.03
N ASP A 695 -2.53 38.35 13.97
CA ASP A 695 -1.09 38.48 13.78
C ASP A 695 -0.44 37.11 13.51
N ASN A 696 -0.80 36.11 14.32
CA ASN A 696 -0.46 34.71 14.14
C ASN A 696 -1.68 33.91 13.70
N LEU A 697 -1.52 33.11 12.64
CA LEU A 697 -2.61 32.26 12.14
C LEU A 697 -2.91 31.12 13.15
N PRO A 698 -4.20 30.76 13.35
CA PRO A 698 -4.56 29.58 14.13
C PRO A 698 -4.09 28.31 13.42
N ARG A 699 -4.01 27.17 14.15
CA ARG A 699 -3.62 25.86 13.57
C ARG A 699 -4.44 25.54 12.31
N ALA A 700 -3.80 25.03 11.26
CA ALA A 700 -4.36 24.90 9.91
C ALA A 700 -5.65 24.08 9.84
N ASN A 701 -5.75 23.09 10.72
CA ASN A 701 -6.84 22.15 10.89
C ASN A 701 -7.89 22.61 11.92
N SER A 702 -7.76 23.81 12.47
CA SER A 702 -8.79 24.39 13.35
C SER A 702 -10.02 24.87 12.54
N PRO A 703 -11.22 24.85 13.16
CA PRO A 703 -12.42 25.41 12.54
C PRO A 703 -12.26 26.90 12.21
N GLU A 704 -11.55 27.67 13.04
CA GLU A 704 -11.28 29.08 12.77
C GLU A 704 -10.44 29.26 11.51
N SER A 705 -9.33 28.51 11.35
CA SER A 705 -8.50 28.58 10.13
C SER A 705 -9.28 28.20 8.88
N THR A 706 -10.19 27.23 8.99
CA THR A 706 -11.05 26.81 7.87
C THR A 706 -12.04 27.91 7.48
N SER A 707 -12.67 28.57 8.46
CA SER A 707 -13.58 29.69 8.21
C SER A 707 -12.86 30.87 7.54
N ILE A 708 -11.66 31.23 8.03
CA ILE A 708 -10.86 32.32 7.45
C ILE A 708 -10.45 31.96 6.01
N ARG A 709 -10.02 30.72 5.72
CA ARG A 709 -9.72 30.27 4.35
C ARG A 709 -10.91 30.42 3.41
N VAL A 710 -12.07 29.93 3.81
CA VAL A 710 -13.29 30.01 3.00
C VAL A 710 -13.66 31.47 2.75
N SER A 711 -13.60 32.32 3.77
CA SER A 711 -13.83 33.76 3.65
C SER A 711 -12.82 34.44 2.73
N ALA A 712 -11.53 34.07 2.81
CA ALA A 712 -10.47 34.60 1.96
C ALA A 712 -10.71 34.27 0.48
N ILE A 713 -11.05 33.01 0.17
CA ILE A 713 -11.32 32.57 -1.22
C ILE A 713 -12.60 33.20 -1.77
N GLN A 714 -13.63 33.39 -0.93
CA GLN A 714 -14.88 34.04 -1.34
C GLN A 714 -14.71 35.54 -1.57
N THR A 715 -13.95 36.22 -0.70
CA THR A 715 -13.74 37.67 -0.77
C THR A 715 -12.69 38.04 -1.82
N PHE A 716 -11.68 37.19 -2.02
CA PHE A 716 -10.59 37.39 -2.96
C PHE A 716 -10.42 36.18 -3.90
N PRO A 717 -11.30 35.99 -4.90
CA PRO A 717 -11.33 34.79 -5.76
C PRO A 717 -10.06 34.52 -6.56
N PHE A 718 -9.22 35.54 -6.80
CA PHE A 718 -7.97 35.42 -7.54
C PHE A 718 -6.74 35.17 -6.64
N LEU A 719 -6.90 35.26 -5.32
CA LEU A 719 -5.79 35.21 -4.35
C LEU A 719 -5.01 33.90 -4.41
N GLU A 720 -5.71 32.77 -4.33
CA GLU A 720 -5.11 31.42 -4.37
C GLU A 720 -4.35 31.19 -5.68
N TYR A 721 -4.90 31.67 -6.80
CA TYR A 721 -4.22 31.58 -8.08
C TYR A 721 -2.94 32.42 -8.10
N ALA A 722 -3.01 33.66 -7.63
CA ALA A 722 -1.88 34.59 -7.64
C ALA A 722 -0.71 34.07 -6.80
N ILE A 723 -0.97 33.60 -5.58
CA ILE A 723 0.05 33.10 -4.64
C ILE A 723 0.79 31.90 -5.21
N HIS A 724 0.06 30.88 -5.69
CA HIS A 724 0.67 29.65 -6.19
C HIS A 724 1.39 29.80 -7.54
N ASN A 725 1.13 30.88 -8.31
CA ASN A 725 1.65 31.03 -9.68
C ASN A 725 2.64 32.20 -9.86
N VAL A 726 2.82 33.10 -8.88
CA VAL A 726 3.74 34.22 -9.02
C VAL A 726 5.19 33.76 -9.31
N LEU A 727 5.69 32.78 -8.54
CA LEU A 727 7.03 32.22 -8.76
C LEU A 727 7.13 31.39 -10.05
N TYR A 728 6.04 30.70 -10.43
CA TYR A 728 5.97 29.99 -11.72
C TYR A 728 6.13 30.95 -12.91
N TYR A 729 5.46 32.10 -12.87
CA TYR A 729 5.59 33.07 -13.96
C TYR A 729 6.95 33.76 -13.96
N ALA A 730 7.54 34.03 -12.80
CA ALA A 730 8.93 34.48 -12.74
C ALA A 730 9.88 33.45 -13.36
N GLU A 731 9.75 32.16 -13.03
CA GLU A 731 10.55 31.07 -13.63
C GLU A 731 10.39 31.02 -15.15
N ARG A 732 9.16 31.10 -15.67
CA ARG A 732 8.90 31.11 -17.12
C ARG A 732 9.38 32.40 -17.82
N ALA A 733 9.42 33.53 -17.11
CA ALA A 733 9.96 34.77 -17.64
C ALA A 733 11.48 34.71 -17.77
N GLU A 734 12.17 34.17 -16.75
CA GLU A 734 13.62 33.95 -16.76
C GLU A 734 14.03 32.95 -17.87
N ASP A 735 13.33 31.82 -17.97
CA ASP A 735 13.52 30.82 -19.04
C ASP A 735 13.25 31.44 -20.43
N GLY A 736 12.30 32.37 -20.50
CA GLY A 736 12.01 33.17 -21.69
C GLY A 736 13.02 34.28 -21.98
N GLY A 737 14.08 34.47 -21.18
CA GLY A 737 15.12 35.47 -21.39
C GLY A 737 14.80 36.88 -20.84
N ILE A 738 13.85 37.01 -19.90
CA ILE A 738 13.58 38.25 -19.16
C ILE A 738 14.10 38.09 -17.72
N SER A 739 15.20 38.79 -17.40
CA SER A 739 15.87 38.71 -16.10
C SER A 739 14.93 38.98 -14.92
N GLN A 740 14.96 38.11 -13.92
CA GLN A 740 14.18 38.18 -12.68
C GLN A 740 15.02 38.50 -11.44
N VAL A 741 16.28 38.92 -11.61
CA VAL A 741 17.19 39.25 -10.49
C VAL A 741 16.59 40.33 -9.58
N ASP A 742 16.09 41.42 -10.15
CA ASP A 742 15.48 42.51 -9.38
C ASP A 742 14.20 42.06 -8.65
N PHE A 743 13.44 41.15 -9.27
CA PHE A 743 12.25 40.57 -8.67
C PHE A 743 12.60 39.71 -7.45
N LEU A 744 13.62 38.85 -7.55
CA LEU A 744 14.05 38.00 -6.43
C LEU A 744 14.55 38.84 -5.25
N ASN A 745 15.30 39.92 -5.52
CA ASN A 745 15.80 40.84 -4.50
C ASN A 745 14.68 41.65 -3.80
N SER A 746 13.57 41.93 -4.49
CA SER A 746 12.44 42.71 -3.96
C SER A 746 11.20 41.87 -3.61
N PHE A 747 11.30 40.53 -3.70
CA PHE A 747 10.17 39.64 -3.47
C PHE A 747 9.69 39.76 -2.01
N PRO A 748 8.39 40.06 -1.76
CA PRO A 748 7.86 40.25 -0.42
C PRO A 748 7.63 38.91 0.31
N LEU A 749 8.72 38.19 0.57
CA LEU A 749 8.71 36.83 1.11
C LEU A 749 7.89 36.66 2.39
N PRO A 750 8.03 37.50 3.45
CA PRO A 750 7.25 37.33 4.68
C PRO A 750 5.74 37.45 4.45
N ARG A 751 5.34 38.34 3.54
CA ARG A 751 3.94 38.52 3.17
C ARG A 751 3.42 37.33 2.36
N TRP A 752 4.21 36.84 1.40
CA TRP A 752 3.86 35.67 0.61
C TRP A 752 3.68 34.44 1.51
N VAL A 753 4.62 34.18 2.43
CA VAL A 753 4.55 33.06 3.40
C VAL A 753 3.30 33.16 4.28
N LYS A 754 2.97 34.36 4.79
CA LYS A 754 1.74 34.54 5.60
C LYS A 754 0.47 34.17 4.80
N LEU A 755 0.43 34.51 3.52
CA LEU A 755 -0.73 34.25 2.66
C LEU A 755 -0.77 32.80 2.14
N ASP A 756 0.39 32.19 1.86
CA ASP A 756 0.49 30.77 1.50
C ASP A 756 0.07 29.88 2.68
N ASN A 757 0.59 30.16 3.89
CA ASN A 757 0.18 29.49 5.12
C ASN A 757 -1.31 29.68 5.46
N LEU A 758 -1.89 30.82 5.08
CA LEU A 758 -3.33 31.05 5.22
C LEU A 758 -4.10 30.01 4.40
N LEU A 759 -3.69 29.70 3.18
CA LEU A 759 -4.36 28.78 2.27
C LEU A 759 -4.02 27.29 2.52
N GLU A 760 -2.87 26.99 3.11
CA GLU A 760 -2.45 25.62 3.42
C GLU A 760 -3.39 24.96 4.46
N LYS A 761 -3.78 23.71 4.17
CA LYS A 761 -4.73 22.90 4.94
C LYS A 761 -4.05 22.04 6.01
N HIS A 762 -2.77 21.73 5.82
CA HIS A 762 -2.00 20.84 6.68
C HIS A 762 -0.95 21.63 7.47
N GLU A 763 -1.01 21.56 8.79
CA GLU A 763 -0.10 22.32 9.66
C GLU A 763 1.37 22.00 9.38
N VAL A 764 1.69 20.73 9.13
CA VAL A 764 3.05 20.25 8.81
C VAL A 764 3.61 20.78 7.47
N ARG A 765 2.76 21.35 6.60
CA ARG A 765 3.19 21.91 5.31
C ARG A 765 3.34 23.43 5.35
N ARG A 766 2.93 24.08 6.44
CA ARG A 766 3.14 25.52 6.61
C ARG A 766 4.62 25.81 6.81
N HIS A 767 5.13 26.78 6.07
CA HIS A 767 6.51 27.26 6.24
C HIS A 767 6.63 28.13 7.49
N SER A 768 7.81 28.14 8.10
CA SER A 768 8.09 29.08 9.19
C SER A 768 8.18 30.52 8.65
N GLN A 769 8.08 31.51 9.54
CA GLN A 769 8.29 32.92 9.16
C GLN A 769 9.74 33.22 8.74
N GLY A 770 10.69 32.32 9.04
CA GLY A 770 12.11 32.46 8.74
C GLY A 770 12.59 31.66 7.53
N VAL A 771 11.68 31.00 6.80
CA VAL A 771 12.02 30.20 5.60
C VAL A 771 12.80 31.02 4.58
N SER A 772 13.82 30.44 3.97
CA SER A 772 14.55 31.10 2.89
C SER A 772 13.81 31.00 1.55
N LEU A 773 14.04 31.97 0.67
CA LEU A 773 13.51 31.90 -0.70
C LEU A 773 14.09 30.68 -1.44
N LEU A 774 15.35 30.32 -1.17
CA LEU A 774 16.01 29.15 -1.77
C LEU A 774 15.29 27.84 -1.42
N TYR A 775 14.84 27.68 -0.17
CA TYR A 775 14.06 26.53 0.28
C TYR A 775 12.73 26.41 -0.48
N ILE A 776 11.99 27.52 -0.62
CA ILE A 776 10.71 27.51 -1.36
C ILE A 776 10.93 27.18 -2.83
N LEU A 777 11.93 27.79 -3.47
CA LEU A 777 12.23 27.52 -4.88
C LEU A 777 12.64 26.06 -5.10
N ALA A 778 13.34 25.44 -4.14
CA ALA A 778 13.69 24.03 -4.14
C ALA A 778 12.46 23.12 -4.10
N GLU A 779 11.50 23.38 -3.19
CA GLU A 779 10.26 22.60 -3.09
C GLU A 779 9.40 22.68 -4.35
N LEU A 780 9.43 23.84 -5.02
CA LEU A 780 8.65 24.16 -6.20
C LEU A 780 9.35 23.79 -7.53
N ASN A 781 10.61 23.33 -7.50
CA ASN A 781 11.43 22.99 -8.66
C ASN A 781 11.66 24.16 -9.63
N MET A 782 12.06 25.32 -9.11
CA MET A 782 12.26 26.56 -9.87
C MET A 782 13.74 26.75 -10.25
N THR A 783 14.21 25.94 -11.21
CA THR A 783 15.65 25.83 -11.52
C THR A 783 16.28 27.08 -12.11
N CYS A 784 15.55 27.83 -12.96
CA CYS A 784 16.05 29.06 -13.55
C CYS A 784 16.21 30.14 -12.48
N LEU A 785 15.22 30.27 -11.58
CA LEU A 785 15.28 31.23 -10.47
C LEU A 785 16.38 30.90 -9.47
N ILE A 786 16.57 29.63 -9.10
CA ILE A 786 17.65 29.24 -8.18
C ILE A 786 19.02 29.58 -8.77
N ARG A 787 19.21 29.40 -10.09
CA ARG A 787 20.47 29.71 -10.77
C ARG A 787 20.87 31.18 -10.65
N ILE A 788 19.89 32.09 -10.72
CA ILE A 788 20.14 33.54 -10.66
C ILE A 788 20.09 34.12 -9.23
N LEU A 789 19.57 33.37 -8.25
CA LEU A 789 19.49 33.83 -6.84
C LEU A 789 20.88 34.02 -6.21
N GLY A 790 21.92 33.36 -6.74
CA GLY A 790 23.32 33.51 -6.30
C GLY A 790 23.66 32.79 -4.98
N SER A 791 22.67 32.26 -4.26
CA SER A 791 22.83 31.53 -3.00
C SER A 791 22.75 30.00 -3.14
N ALA A 792 22.84 29.45 -4.35
CA ALA A 792 22.73 28.01 -4.59
C ALA A 792 23.80 27.16 -3.85
N SER A 793 24.89 27.76 -3.38
CA SER A 793 25.91 27.12 -2.53
C SER A 793 25.46 26.90 -1.07
N CYS A 794 24.43 27.62 -0.62
CA CYS A 794 23.78 27.49 0.70
C CYS A 794 22.72 26.37 0.72
N CYS A 795 22.65 25.50 -0.30
CA CYS A 795 21.64 24.45 -0.41
C CYS A 795 21.66 23.42 0.73
N MET A 796 22.75 23.34 1.51
CA MET A 796 22.90 22.48 2.68
C MET A 796 22.71 23.22 4.02
N ASP A 797 22.47 24.53 4.01
CA ASP A 797 22.29 25.30 5.24
C ASP A 797 20.97 24.88 5.92
N VAL A 798 21.04 24.55 7.21
CA VAL A 798 19.90 24.04 7.98
C VAL A 798 19.02 25.19 8.44
N GLU A 799 17.76 25.15 8.00
CA GLU A 799 16.67 26.06 8.35
C GLU A 799 15.70 25.38 9.34
N ASP A 800 14.85 26.16 10.01
CA ASP A 800 13.82 25.63 10.92
C ASP A 800 12.58 25.14 10.15
N GLU A 801 12.82 24.38 9.08
CA GLU A 801 11.82 23.87 8.15
C GLU A 801 11.70 22.35 8.21
N ARG A 802 10.59 21.82 7.68
CA ARG A 802 10.23 20.40 7.81
C ARG A 802 11.29 19.42 7.29
N TYR A 803 12.06 19.82 6.27
CA TYR A 803 13.15 19.01 5.69
C TYR A 803 14.55 19.53 6.02
N GLY A 804 14.66 20.54 6.88
CA GLY A 804 15.94 21.10 7.31
C GLY A 804 16.55 22.05 6.28
N CYS A 805 17.05 21.55 5.15
CA CYS A 805 17.74 22.40 4.16
C CYS A 805 17.09 22.34 2.76
N PRO A 806 17.36 23.34 1.89
CA PRO A 806 16.79 23.38 0.53
C PRO A 806 17.07 22.13 -0.30
N LEU A 807 18.26 21.53 -0.20
CA LEU A 807 18.62 20.32 -0.93
C LEU A 807 17.74 19.13 -0.51
N LEU A 808 17.57 18.90 0.80
CA LEU A 808 16.71 17.83 1.31
C LEU A 808 15.24 18.09 1.00
N ALA A 809 14.81 19.36 0.93
CA ALA A 809 13.47 19.72 0.49
C ALA A 809 13.22 19.33 -0.98
N ALA A 810 14.19 19.57 -1.87
CA ALA A 810 14.12 19.12 -3.26
C ALA A 810 14.07 17.59 -3.37
N VAL A 811 14.89 16.88 -2.57
CA VAL A 811 14.91 15.41 -2.53
C VAL A 811 13.57 14.84 -2.03
N ALA A 812 13.06 15.35 -0.91
CA ALA A 812 11.80 14.91 -0.31
C ALA A 812 10.60 15.09 -1.26
N MET A 813 10.67 16.13 -2.10
CA MET A 813 9.62 16.48 -3.05
C MET A 813 9.81 15.85 -4.45
N ASP A 814 10.84 15.02 -4.65
CA ASP A 814 11.22 14.39 -5.94
C ASP A 814 11.46 15.43 -7.06
N ARG A 815 12.17 16.52 -6.72
CA ARG A 815 12.53 17.62 -7.62
C ARG A 815 13.92 17.40 -8.23
N ASN A 816 14.02 16.40 -9.10
CA ASN A 816 15.31 15.95 -9.64
C ASN A 816 16.11 17.08 -10.31
N GLU A 817 15.46 17.98 -11.07
CA GLU A 817 16.17 19.07 -11.75
C GLU A 817 16.78 20.08 -10.75
N ALA A 818 16.06 20.40 -9.67
CA ALA A 818 16.60 21.21 -8.58
C ALA A 818 17.71 20.48 -7.80
N VAL A 819 17.58 19.17 -7.57
CA VAL A 819 18.63 18.34 -6.95
C VAL A 819 19.89 18.36 -7.80
N GLU A 820 19.80 18.12 -9.11
CA GLU A 820 20.97 18.15 -10.01
C GLU A 820 21.70 19.48 -9.94
N MET A 821 20.97 20.58 -10.02
CA MET A 821 21.57 21.91 -10.04
C MET A 821 22.17 22.29 -8.67
N PHE A 822 21.60 21.84 -7.55
CA PHE A 822 22.26 21.96 -6.24
C PHE A 822 23.50 21.08 -6.13
N LEU A 823 23.48 19.87 -6.69
CA LEU A 823 24.66 19.03 -6.71
C LEU A 823 25.77 19.72 -7.53
N GLU A 824 25.46 20.28 -8.70
CA GLU A 824 26.41 21.04 -9.51
C GLU A 824 27.00 22.25 -8.78
N SER A 825 26.23 22.93 -7.92
CA SER A 825 26.70 24.09 -7.15
C SER A 825 27.55 23.73 -5.93
N ILE A 826 27.55 22.48 -5.48
CA ILE A 826 28.42 22.01 -4.39
C ILE A 826 29.82 21.77 -4.95
N GLU A 827 30.79 22.53 -4.42
CA GLU A 827 32.21 22.33 -4.70
C GLU A 827 32.68 20.97 -4.16
N VAL A 828 33.40 20.23 -5.00
CA VAL A 828 33.94 18.90 -4.69
C VAL A 828 35.46 18.97 -4.75
N GLN A 829 36.14 18.34 -3.79
CA GLN A 829 37.60 18.25 -3.78
C GLN A 829 38.10 17.49 -5.03
N PRO A 830 39.17 17.96 -5.72
CA PRO A 830 39.61 17.39 -6.99
C PRO A 830 39.87 15.88 -6.96
N GLU A 831 40.35 15.39 -5.81
CA GLU A 831 40.69 13.99 -5.55
C GLU A 831 39.48 13.05 -5.65
N TYR A 832 38.27 13.52 -5.30
CA TYR A 832 37.05 12.71 -5.30
C TYR A 832 36.15 12.90 -6.53
N SER A 833 36.55 13.76 -7.49
CA SER A 833 35.72 14.12 -8.66
C SER A 833 35.34 12.90 -9.53
N ASN A 834 36.29 12.00 -9.76
CA ASN A 834 36.06 10.78 -10.54
C ASN A 834 35.16 9.76 -9.81
N LEU A 835 35.23 9.71 -8.48
CA LEU A 835 34.37 8.84 -7.67
C LEU A 835 32.93 9.36 -7.65
N VAL A 836 32.74 10.66 -7.40
CA VAL A 836 31.40 11.28 -7.35
C VAL A 836 30.68 11.20 -8.70
N THR A 837 31.40 11.30 -9.82
CA THR A 837 30.80 11.12 -11.16
C THR A 837 30.42 9.67 -11.46
N ALA A 838 31.08 8.70 -10.81
CA ALA A 838 30.70 7.29 -10.88
C ALA A 838 29.49 6.94 -9.98
N VAL A 839 29.14 7.80 -9.00
CA VAL A 839 27.91 7.68 -8.20
C VAL A 839 26.70 8.08 -9.06
N GLY A 840 26.19 7.13 -9.85
CA GLY A 840 24.98 7.32 -10.63
C GLY A 840 24.88 6.40 -11.84
N GLY A 841 24.26 5.24 -11.66
CA GLY A 841 24.05 4.29 -12.77
C GLY A 841 23.10 3.12 -12.53
N ARG A 842 22.43 3.01 -11.38
CA ARG A 842 21.46 1.92 -11.13
C ARG A 842 20.03 2.47 -11.08
N GLN A 843 19.23 2.06 -12.07
CA GLN A 843 17.78 2.11 -12.00
C GLN A 843 17.32 1.14 -10.91
N VAL A 844 17.15 1.64 -9.69
CA VAL A 844 16.41 0.87 -8.68
C VAL A 844 14.93 0.97 -9.02
N GLN A 845 14.36 -0.15 -9.44
CA GLN A 845 12.98 -0.43 -9.86
C GLN A 845 11.89 -0.05 -8.80
N ASP A 846 12.29 0.56 -7.69
CA ASP A 846 11.54 0.67 -6.43
C ASP A 846 11.10 2.12 -6.11
N ARG A 847 11.05 2.97 -7.13
CA ARG A 847 10.76 4.42 -6.98
C ARG A 847 9.36 4.74 -6.46
N LEU A 848 8.40 3.82 -6.61
CA LEU A 848 7.00 4.07 -6.24
C LEU A 848 6.76 3.98 -4.72
N ASP A 849 7.32 2.99 -4.05
CA ASP A 849 7.17 2.83 -2.59
C ASP A 849 7.99 3.87 -1.81
N ARG A 850 9.14 4.30 -2.36
CA ARG A 850 10.01 5.32 -1.74
C ARG A 850 9.40 6.73 -1.72
N ARG A 851 8.61 7.14 -2.73
CA ARG A 851 7.98 8.49 -2.77
C ARG A 851 7.01 8.75 -1.62
N TYR A 852 6.30 7.71 -1.18
CA TYR A 852 5.37 7.83 -0.05
C TYR A 852 6.10 7.82 1.29
N ALA A 853 7.25 7.14 1.37
CA ALA A 853 8.12 7.18 2.54
C ALA A 853 8.80 8.56 2.69
N THR A 854 9.34 9.14 1.62
CA THR A 854 10.17 10.37 1.70
C THR A 854 9.39 11.64 2.04
N ARG A 855 8.15 11.79 1.59
CA ARG A 855 7.33 12.99 1.91
C ARG A 855 6.96 13.11 3.40
N ASN A 856 6.98 11.99 4.11
CA ASN A 856 6.65 11.89 5.54
C ASN A 856 7.90 11.92 6.43
N LEU A 857 9.11 11.91 5.85
CA LEU A 857 10.34 12.07 6.60
C LEU A 857 10.47 13.52 7.06
N THR A 858 10.75 13.70 8.34
CA THR A 858 11.02 15.00 8.93
C THR A 858 12.51 15.10 9.26
N TYR A 859 13.04 16.31 9.17
CA TYR A 859 14.41 16.58 9.56
C TYR A 859 14.60 16.39 11.06
N SER A 860 15.52 15.51 11.44
CA SER A 860 15.93 15.33 12.83
C SER A 860 17.10 16.24 13.17
N LYS A 861 16.89 17.16 14.12
CA LYS A 861 17.96 18.04 14.66
C LYS A 861 19.05 17.29 15.42
N SER A 862 18.82 16.02 15.78
CA SER A 862 19.84 15.16 16.40
C SER A 862 20.82 14.56 15.39
N LYS A 863 20.53 14.64 14.10
CA LYS A 863 21.39 14.19 13.00
C LYS A 863 21.92 15.40 12.23
N ASP A 864 23.11 15.29 11.65
CA ASP A 864 23.59 16.26 10.67
C ASP A 864 22.86 16.11 9.32
N VAL A 865 23.13 17.00 8.36
CA VAL A 865 22.48 17.01 7.03
C VAL A 865 22.70 15.69 6.28
N VAL A 866 23.88 15.07 6.44
CA VAL A 866 24.23 13.81 5.76
C VAL A 866 23.51 12.62 6.40
N GLY A 867 23.41 12.60 7.73
CA GLY A 867 22.63 11.62 8.49
C GLY A 867 21.14 11.69 8.18
N ASN A 868 20.59 12.88 7.93
CA ASN A 868 19.22 13.03 7.42
C ASN A 868 19.12 12.57 5.95
N ALA A 869 20.11 12.85 5.10
CA ALA A 869 20.11 12.41 3.70
C ALA A 869 20.07 10.87 3.53
N ILE A 870 20.64 10.11 4.48
CA ILE A 870 20.51 8.64 4.56
C ILE A 870 19.04 8.21 4.66
N ASP A 871 18.25 8.89 5.52
CA ASP A 871 16.84 8.58 5.71
C ASP A 871 16.05 8.82 4.40
N PHE A 872 16.49 9.79 3.58
CA PHE A 872 15.94 10.04 2.24
C PHE A 872 16.43 9.07 1.15
N TYR A 873 17.31 8.11 1.50
CA TYR A 873 17.86 7.08 0.62
C TYR A 873 18.51 7.63 -0.67
N ASN A 874 19.21 8.76 -0.59
CA ASN A 874 19.83 9.42 -1.75
C ASN A 874 21.37 9.36 -1.66
N ASP A 875 21.95 8.36 -2.31
CA ASP A 875 23.40 8.08 -2.35
C ASP A 875 24.19 9.21 -3.03
N ARG A 876 23.61 9.87 -4.04
CA ARG A 876 24.25 10.98 -4.75
C ARG A 876 24.45 12.21 -3.87
N VAL A 877 23.44 12.55 -3.07
CA VAL A 877 23.53 13.65 -2.09
C VAL A 877 24.55 13.34 -1.01
N VAL A 878 24.52 12.11 -0.46
CA VAL A 878 25.48 11.67 0.56
C VAL A 878 26.91 11.71 0.01
N ALA A 879 27.16 11.14 -1.17
CA ALA A 879 28.48 11.10 -1.79
C ALA A 879 29.02 12.51 -2.07
N ARG A 880 28.19 13.40 -2.60
CA ARG A 880 28.61 14.77 -2.93
C ARG A 880 28.83 15.63 -1.69
N ALA A 881 28.01 15.44 -0.66
CA ALA A 881 28.21 16.11 0.63
C ALA A 881 29.53 15.68 1.29
N ILE A 882 29.86 14.38 1.27
CA ILE A 882 31.14 13.86 1.77
C ILE A 882 32.31 14.43 0.96
N ALA A 883 32.24 14.37 -0.37
CA ALA A 883 33.29 14.85 -1.26
C ALA A 883 33.50 16.37 -1.25
N SER A 884 32.57 17.13 -0.67
CA SER A 884 32.72 18.59 -0.45
C SER A 884 33.70 18.93 0.68
N GLY A 885 34.08 17.97 1.51
CA GLY A 885 34.94 18.19 2.68
C GLY A 885 34.26 18.90 3.85
N LYS A 886 32.96 19.24 3.75
CA LYS A 886 32.18 19.83 4.86
C LYS A 886 31.77 18.81 5.93
N PHE A 887 31.84 17.51 5.62
CA PHE A 887 31.53 16.42 6.54
C PHE A 887 32.83 15.78 7.05
N GLN A 888 32.98 15.69 8.37
CA GLN A 888 34.15 15.05 8.98
C GLN A 888 34.04 13.52 8.90
N ILE A 889 34.94 12.90 8.14
CA ILE A 889 35.06 11.46 8.00
C ILE A 889 36.11 11.00 9.01
N ASP A 890 35.69 10.59 10.20
CA ASP A 890 36.60 10.00 11.17
C ASP A 890 35.94 8.87 11.97
N SER A 891 36.76 7.99 12.53
CA SER A 891 36.32 6.86 13.36
C SER A 891 35.66 7.23 14.70
N GLN A 892 35.68 8.49 15.12
CA GLN A 892 34.94 8.95 16.30
C GLN A 892 33.53 9.44 15.93
N ASN A 893 33.29 9.75 14.66
CA ASN A 893 32.01 10.19 14.14
C ASN A 893 31.02 9.03 13.98
N SER A 894 29.96 9.00 14.81
CA SER A 894 28.89 8.01 14.74
C SER A 894 28.08 8.07 13.45
N SER A 895 27.96 9.25 12.82
CA SER A 895 27.35 9.42 11.50
C SER A 895 28.18 8.72 10.42
N ALA A 896 29.52 8.87 10.42
CA ALA A 896 30.39 8.25 9.42
C ALA A 896 30.28 6.70 9.45
N LYS A 897 30.29 6.10 10.64
CA LYS A 897 30.03 4.66 10.81
C LYS A 897 28.64 4.25 10.34
N SER A 898 27.63 5.10 10.58
CA SER A 898 26.25 4.84 10.15
C SER A 898 26.11 4.89 8.62
N ILE A 899 26.79 5.83 7.96
CA ILE A 899 26.84 5.92 6.49
C ILE A 899 27.55 4.70 5.91
N LEU A 900 28.68 4.27 6.49
CA LEU A 900 29.41 3.09 6.02
C LEU A 900 28.55 1.83 6.10
N ARG A 901 27.82 1.63 7.21
CA ARG A 901 26.87 0.51 7.37
C ARG A 901 25.71 0.59 6.39
N TRP A 902 25.13 1.78 6.21
CA TRP A 902 24.04 1.99 5.26
C TRP A 902 24.49 1.73 3.81
N ALA A 903 25.66 2.24 3.43
CA ALA A 903 26.28 2.00 2.13
C ALA A 903 26.57 0.51 1.92
N SER A 904 27.07 -0.17 2.96
CA SER A 904 27.35 -1.60 2.91
C SER A 904 26.10 -2.45 2.77
N ARG A 905 25.01 -2.11 3.48
CA ARG A 905 23.70 -2.78 3.38
C ARG A 905 23.06 -2.64 2.00
N ASN A 906 23.26 -1.49 1.35
CA ASN A 906 22.62 -1.18 0.07
C ASN A 906 23.53 -1.46 -1.15
N GLY A 907 24.76 -1.93 -0.94
CA GLY A 907 25.69 -2.22 -2.03
C GLY A 907 26.26 -0.99 -2.72
N PHE A 908 26.37 0.15 -2.03
CA PHE A 908 26.91 1.40 -2.58
C PHE A 908 28.45 1.41 -2.57
N GLU A 909 29.05 0.55 -3.39
CA GLU A 909 30.50 0.35 -3.51
C GLU A 909 31.30 1.66 -3.61
N THR A 910 30.91 2.58 -4.49
CA THR A 910 31.61 3.86 -4.68
C THR A 910 31.55 4.75 -3.44
N LEU A 911 30.46 4.69 -2.68
CA LEU A 911 30.31 5.43 -1.43
C LEU A 911 31.13 4.79 -0.30
N VAL A 912 31.22 3.47 -0.26
CA VAL A 912 32.12 2.75 0.66
C VAL A 912 33.58 3.12 0.36
N LYS A 913 34.00 3.09 -0.91
CA LYS A 913 35.34 3.55 -1.34
C LYS A 913 35.62 4.99 -0.89
N LEU A 914 34.71 5.92 -1.16
CA LEU A 914 34.84 7.33 -0.78
C LEU A 914 35.07 7.52 0.74
N LEU A 915 34.37 6.76 1.58
CA LEU A 915 34.51 6.83 3.04
C LEU A 915 35.86 6.28 3.51
N LEU A 916 36.30 5.16 2.95
CA LEU A 916 37.54 4.49 3.34
C LEU A 916 38.78 5.22 2.81
N ASP A 917 38.69 5.90 1.65
CA ASP A 917 39.73 6.82 1.16
C ASP A 917 39.92 8.01 2.12
N GLY A 918 38.84 8.45 2.78
CA GLY A 918 38.86 9.53 3.77
C GLY A 918 39.43 9.11 5.12
N ASP A 919 39.00 7.96 5.66
CA ASP A 919 39.55 7.36 6.88
C ASP A 919 39.46 5.83 6.82
N SER A 920 40.60 5.18 6.58
CA SER A 920 40.69 3.72 6.50
C SER A 920 40.40 3.03 7.84
N THR A 921 40.47 3.73 8.97
CA THR A 921 40.17 3.17 10.30
C THR A 921 38.68 2.91 10.52
N LEU A 922 37.81 3.39 9.61
CA LEU A 922 36.37 3.10 9.64
C LEU A 922 36.02 1.63 9.36
N VAL A 923 36.96 0.89 8.75
CA VAL A 923 36.76 -0.51 8.35
C VAL A 923 36.39 -1.42 9.52
N ASP A 924 36.96 -1.17 10.70
CA ASP A 924 36.73 -1.92 11.94
C ASP A 924 35.72 -1.22 12.86
N GLY A 925 34.69 -0.58 12.32
CA GLY A 925 33.75 0.25 13.07
C GLY A 925 32.90 -0.49 14.13
N ILE A 926 33.53 -0.91 15.25
CA ILE A 926 32.91 -1.63 16.36
C ILE A 926 31.90 -0.70 17.06
N GLY A 927 30.66 -1.15 17.12
CA GLY A 927 29.58 -0.61 17.95
C GLY A 927 28.64 -1.76 18.28
N VAL A 928 27.54 -1.49 19.00
CA VAL A 928 26.52 -2.51 19.39
C VAL A 928 25.81 -3.20 18.20
N TYR A 929 26.22 -2.91 16.95
CA TYR A 929 25.60 -3.36 15.71
C TYR A 929 26.65 -3.98 14.77
N LYS A 930 26.24 -4.95 13.95
CA LYS A 930 27.07 -5.70 12.96
C LYS A 930 28.13 -4.84 12.24
N ASN A 931 29.34 -5.37 12.09
CA ASN A 931 30.44 -4.79 11.29
C ASN A 931 30.01 -4.63 9.81
N PRO A 932 30.45 -3.57 9.10
CA PRO A 932 30.25 -3.39 7.65
C PRO A 932 30.45 -4.65 6.79
N LEU A 933 31.47 -5.47 7.09
CA LEU A 933 31.77 -6.71 6.35
C LEU A 933 30.65 -7.74 6.53
N HIS A 934 30.18 -7.96 7.77
CA HIS A 934 29.05 -8.86 8.05
C HIS A 934 27.77 -8.40 7.37
N ILE A 935 27.50 -7.09 7.35
CA ILE A 935 26.33 -6.52 6.67
C ILE A 935 26.41 -6.74 5.16
N ALA A 936 27.57 -6.49 4.55
CA ALA A 936 27.77 -6.72 3.12
C ALA A 936 27.66 -8.22 2.75
N ALA A 937 28.14 -9.10 3.63
CA ALA A 937 28.07 -10.55 3.49
C ALA A 937 26.63 -11.09 3.64
N GLU A 938 25.86 -10.57 4.59
CA GLU A 938 24.42 -10.86 4.81
C GLU A 938 23.58 -10.53 3.57
N GLU A 939 23.83 -9.36 2.98
CA GLU A 939 23.07 -8.85 1.83
C GLU A 939 23.62 -9.36 0.48
N GLY A 940 24.83 -9.95 0.46
CA GLY A 940 25.46 -10.51 -0.74
C GLY A 940 26.12 -9.48 -1.66
N HIS A 941 26.55 -8.33 -1.15
CA HIS A 941 27.11 -7.24 -1.96
C HIS A 941 28.61 -7.43 -2.24
N LEU A 942 28.92 -8.24 -3.26
CA LEU A 942 30.30 -8.65 -3.60
C LEU A 942 31.28 -7.47 -3.74
N GLY A 943 30.94 -6.44 -4.51
CA GLY A 943 31.82 -5.29 -4.71
C GLY A 943 32.13 -4.53 -3.41
N VAL A 944 31.19 -4.48 -2.46
CA VAL A 944 31.44 -3.90 -1.13
C VAL A 944 32.36 -4.80 -0.30
N ILE A 945 32.15 -6.12 -0.32
CA ILE A 945 33.01 -7.09 0.37
C ILE A 945 34.45 -6.94 -0.12
N GLU A 946 34.68 -6.84 -1.43
CA GLU A 946 36.01 -6.65 -2.00
C GLU A 946 36.69 -5.39 -1.46
N VAL A 947 35.97 -4.26 -1.48
CA VAL A 947 36.49 -2.97 -1.02
C VAL A 947 36.84 -2.99 0.46
N LEU A 948 35.98 -3.58 1.30
CA LEU A 948 36.24 -3.66 2.73
C LEU A 948 37.48 -4.52 3.03
N LEU A 949 37.64 -5.66 2.35
CA LEU A 949 38.82 -6.53 2.49
C LEU A 949 40.10 -5.85 1.97
N GLU A 950 40.03 -5.13 0.85
CA GLU A 950 41.16 -4.32 0.34
C GLU A 950 41.58 -3.21 1.30
N ALA A 951 40.62 -2.62 2.02
CA ALA A 951 40.87 -1.63 3.06
C ALA A 951 41.37 -2.23 4.39
N GLY A 952 41.54 -3.55 4.47
CA GLY A 952 42.11 -4.23 5.63
C GLY A 952 41.10 -4.73 6.66
N ALA A 953 39.82 -4.90 6.30
CA ALA A 953 38.83 -5.54 7.18
C ALA A 953 39.31 -6.92 7.62
N ASP A 954 39.23 -7.21 8.92
CA ASP A 954 39.47 -8.56 9.43
C ASP A 954 38.39 -9.52 8.92
N ILE A 955 38.81 -10.44 8.04
CA ILE A 955 37.93 -11.38 7.34
C ILE A 955 37.25 -12.38 8.28
N ASP A 956 37.88 -12.69 9.40
CA ASP A 956 37.40 -13.64 10.42
C ASP A 956 36.93 -12.91 11.69
N ALA A 957 36.68 -11.60 11.60
CA ALA A 957 36.12 -10.82 12.70
C ALA A 957 34.82 -11.48 13.23
N VAL A 958 34.77 -11.70 14.53
CA VAL A 958 33.61 -12.27 15.21
C VAL A 958 32.78 -11.14 15.82
N GLU A 959 31.52 -11.03 15.41
CA GLU A 959 30.57 -10.03 15.90
C GLU A 959 29.27 -10.71 16.31
N SER A 960 28.83 -10.49 17.55
CA SER A 960 27.69 -11.23 18.15
C SER A 960 27.81 -12.77 17.98
N ASP A 961 29.03 -13.27 18.17
CA ASP A 961 29.46 -14.66 17.95
C ASP A 961 29.51 -15.12 16.47
N ASP A 962 29.15 -14.31 15.47
CA ASP A 962 29.13 -14.71 14.05
C ASP A 962 30.32 -14.14 13.24
N THR A 963 30.81 -14.92 12.26
CA THR A 963 31.75 -14.43 11.22
C THR A 963 31.00 -13.98 9.97
N ALA A 964 31.63 -13.16 9.12
CA ALA A 964 31.05 -12.77 7.83
C ALA A 964 30.70 -14.00 6.96
N LEU A 965 31.55 -15.04 7.01
CA LEU A 965 31.33 -16.32 6.35
C LEU A 965 30.06 -17.03 6.88
N PHE A 966 29.86 -17.03 8.21
CA PHE A 966 28.69 -17.65 8.83
C PHE A 966 27.40 -16.93 8.42
N VAL A 967 27.37 -15.59 8.48
CA VAL A 967 26.18 -14.80 8.13
C VAL A 967 25.82 -14.96 6.64
N ALA A 968 26.81 -14.89 5.73
CA ALA A 968 26.58 -15.15 4.31
C ALA A 968 26.02 -16.56 4.06
N THR A 969 26.47 -17.54 4.84
CA THR A 969 26.00 -18.93 4.75
C THR A 969 24.57 -19.09 5.25
N SER A 970 24.22 -18.47 6.38
CA SER A 970 22.85 -18.44 6.93
C SER A 970 21.85 -17.85 5.95
N GLU A 971 22.21 -16.76 5.27
CA GLU A 971 21.38 -16.08 4.28
C GLU A 971 21.44 -16.71 2.87
N GLY A 972 22.20 -17.80 2.69
CA GLY A 972 22.30 -18.51 1.41
C GLY A 972 23.04 -17.73 0.29
N ARG A 973 23.92 -16.79 0.64
CA ARG A 973 24.65 -15.93 -0.32
C ARG A 973 25.88 -16.65 -0.90
N LYS A 974 25.65 -17.60 -1.80
CA LYS A 974 26.71 -18.47 -2.38
C LYS A 974 27.92 -17.70 -2.92
N GLU A 975 27.70 -16.65 -3.71
CA GLU A 975 28.80 -15.88 -4.32
C GLU A 975 29.61 -15.10 -3.26
N ALA A 976 28.96 -14.63 -2.20
CA ALA A 976 29.64 -13.98 -1.08
C ALA A 976 30.45 -14.99 -0.27
N VAL A 977 29.91 -16.19 -0.02
CA VAL A 977 30.64 -17.31 0.59
C VAL A 977 31.88 -17.67 -0.23
N ALA A 978 31.74 -17.80 -1.57
CA ALA A 978 32.85 -18.09 -2.46
C ALA A 978 33.94 -17.01 -2.38
N LEU A 979 33.53 -15.75 -2.46
CA LEU A 979 34.45 -14.61 -2.37
C LEU A 979 35.20 -14.58 -1.03
N LEU A 980 34.52 -14.75 0.10
CA LEU A 980 35.16 -14.76 1.42
C LEU A 980 36.18 -15.90 1.54
N LEU A 981 35.84 -17.12 1.10
CA LEU A 981 36.76 -18.26 1.12
C LEU A 981 37.96 -18.05 0.18
N ASP A 982 37.75 -17.46 -1.00
CA ASP A 982 38.82 -17.12 -1.95
C ASP A 982 39.78 -16.07 -1.40
N ARG A 983 39.30 -15.20 -0.51
CA ARG A 983 40.10 -14.17 0.19
C ARG A 983 40.70 -14.69 1.51
N GLY A 984 40.53 -15.97 1.84
CA GLY A 984 41.21 -16.63 2.94
C GLY A 984 40.43 -16.72 4.25
N ALA A 985 39.10 -16.56 4.24
CA ALA A 985 38.26 -16.79 5.42
C ALA A 985 38.43 -18.23 5.93
N ASP A 986 38.50 -18.41 7.26
CA ASP A 986 38.59 -19.75 7.84
C ASP A 986 37.25 -20.50 7.69
N ALA A 987 37.23 -21.49 6.80
CA ALA A 987 36.08 -22.37 6.54
C ALA A 987 35.57 -23.11 7.79
N ASN A 988 36.42 -23.22 8.83
CA ASN A 988 36.14 -23.90 10.09
C ASN A 988 35.90 -22.95 11.25
N ALA A 989 35.92 -21.62 11.01
CA ALA A 989 35.59 -20.65 12.02
C ALA A 989 34.22 -20.94 12.62
N ARG A 990 34.14 -20.82 13.95
CA ARG A 990 32.90 -21.03 14.69
C ARG A 990 32.12 -19.73 14.75
N GLY A 991 30.87 -19.77 14.33
CA GLY A 991 29.87 -18.72 14.51
C GLY A 991 28.92 -19.00 15.69
N GLY A 992 27.98 -18.09 15.96
CA GLY A 992 26.84 -18.15 16.88
C GLY A 992 26.95 -19.12 18.06
N TYR A 993 26.00 -20.06 18.15
CA TYR A 993 25.97 -21.18 19.12
C TYR A 993 27.15 -22.18 18.95
N ASN A 994 28.34 -21.70 18.56
CA ASN A 994 29.53 -22.44 18.20
C ASN A 994 29.29 -23.46 17.06
N SER A 995 28.47 -23.07 16.08
CA SER A 995 28.24 -23.82 14.83
C SER A 995 29.13 -23.24 13.73
N ASN A 996 29.71 -24.08 12.87
CA ASN A 996 30.46 -23.59 11.71
C ASN A 996 29.58 -23.46 10.45
N ALA A 997 30.13 -22.88 9.38
CA ALA A 997 29.43 -22.63 8.13
C ALA A 997 28.86 -23.93 7.50
N ILE A 998 29.61 -25.03 7.49
CA ILE A 998 29.15 -26.29 6.87
C ILE A 998 27.95 -26.90 7.62
N GLN A 999 27.94 -26.80 8.95
CA GLN A 999 26.82 -27.23 9.78
C GLN A 999 25.57 -26.38 9.54
N GLU A 1000 25.71 -25.06 9.38
CA GLU A 1000 24.59 -24.15 9.10
C GLU A 1000 24.04 -24.36 7.69
N ALA A 1001 24.91 -24.42 6.67
CA ALA A 1001 24.51 -24.72 5.30
C ALA A 1001 23.76 -26.07 5.20
N SER A 1002 24.22 -27.07 5.97
CA SER A 1002 23.59 -28.40 6.06
C SER A 1002 22.25 -28.39 6.77
N TYR A 1003 22.03 -27.45 7.71
CA TYR A 1003 20.75 -27.27 8.38
C TYR A 1003 19.73 -26.53 7.49
N GLN A 1004 20.18 -25.51 6.77
CA GLN A 1004 19.35 -24.70 5.88
C GLN A 1004 18.99 -25.44 4.57
N GLY A 1005 19.76 -26.45 4.18
CA GLY A 1005 19.50 -27.22 2.95
C GLY A 1005 20.25 -26.68 1.72
N ASN A 1006 21.29 -25.88 1.93
CA ASN A 1006 22.03 -25.22 0.85
C ASN A 1006 23.16 -26.13 0.32
N ARG A 1007 22.80 -27.13 -0.48
CA ARG A 1007 23.75 -28.13 -1.02
C ARG A 1007 24.95 -27.50 -1.75
N GLU A 1008 24.73 -26.47 -2.57
CA GLU A 1008 25.81 -25.82 -3.32
C GLU A 1008 26.84 -25.14 -2.41
N ILE A 1009 26.39 -24.57 -1.28
CA ILE A 1009 27.27 -23.96 -0.29
C ILE A 1009 28.01 -25.04 0.51
N VAL A 1010 27.35 -26.15 0.84
CA VAL A 1010 28.00 -27.32 1.47
C VAL A 1010 29.13 -27.85 0.58
N ASP A 1011 28.89 -28.01 -0.72
CA ASP A 1011 29.90 -28.50 -1.67
C ASP A 1011 31.09 -27.54 -1.74
N LEU A 1012 30.82 -26.24 -1.91
CA LEU A 1012 31.83 -25.18 -1.94
C LEU A 1012 32.68 -25.14 -0.65
N LEU A 1013 32.06 -25.25 0.52
CA LEU A 1013 32.76 -25.26 1.80
C LEU A 1013 33.70 -26.47 1.91
N ILE A 1014 33.26 -27.65 1.48
CA ILE A 1014 34.10 -28.86 1.45
C ILE A 1014 35.28 -28.68 0.50
N GLU A 1015 35.05 -28.16 -0.71
CA GLU A 1015 36.12 -27.85 -1.67
C GLU A 1015 37.16 -26.88 -1.11
N LYS A 1016 36.73 -25.96 -0.23
CA LYS A 1016 37.57 -24.95 0.42
C LYS A 1016 38.13 -25.40 1.78
N GLY A 1017 38.03 -26.68 2.12
CA GLY A 1017 38.70 -27.27 3.29
C GLY A 1017 37.90 -27.24 4.60
N ALA A 1018 36.57 -27.12 4.54
CA ALA A 1018 35.73 -27.31 5.72
C ALA A 1018 35.81 -28.76 6.23
N ASP A 1019 35.95 -28.92 7.55
CA ASP A 1019 35.92 -30.21 8.23
C ASP A 1019 34.49 -30.75 8.26
N VAL A 1020 34.25 -31.77 7.45
CA VAL A 1020 32.98 -32.50 7.33
C VAL A 1020 32.50 -33.07 8.67
N ASN A 1021 33.42 -33.37 9.58
CA ASN A 1021 33.15 -33.99 10.88
C ASN A 1021 33.25 -33.01 12.06
N ALA A 1022 33.31 -31.71 11.79
CA ALA A 1022 33.33 -30.70 12.83
C ALA A 1022 32.14 -30.84 13.79
N ILE A 1023 32.40 -30.61 15.08
CA ILE A 1023 31.44 -30.81 16.18
C ILE A 1023 31.11 -29.45 16.82
N ALA A 1024 29.82 -29.10 16.88
CA ALA A 1024 29.32 -27.90 17.58
C ALA A 1024 29.29 -28.09 19.12
N VAL A 1025 29.04 -27.04 19.90
CA VAL A 1025 28.86 -27.14 21.37
C VAL A 1025 27.66 -28.03 21.74
N GLU A 1026 26.62 -28.08 20.89
CA GLU A 1026 25.50 -29.04 21.01
C GLU A 1026 25.87 -30.48 20.61
N GLY A 1027 27.14 -30.73 20.28
CA GLY A 1027 27.68 -32.04 19.93
C GLY A 1027 27.33 -32.57 18.54
N ASN A 1028 26.58 -31.84 17.71
CA ASN A 1028 26.10 -32.36 16.42
C ASN A 1028 27.05 -31.95 15.27
N THR A 1029 27.22 -32.83 14.27
CA THR A 1029 27.93 -32.58 13.01
C THR A 1029 26.96 -32.15 11.90
N ALA A 1030 27.50 -31.76 10.74
CA ALA A 1030 26.72 -31.44 9.55
C ALA A 1030 25.77 -32.58 9.14
N LEU A 1031 26.20 -33.83 9.30
CA LEU A 1031 25.43 -35.02 8.94
C LEU A 1031 24.15 -35.15 9.78
N GLN A 1032 24.21 -34.95 11.10
CA GLN A 1032 23.01 -35.04 11.93
C GLN A 1032 22.06 -33.87 11.69
N LYS A 1033 22.58 -32.64 11.46
CA LYS A 1033 21.73 -31.48 11.14
C LYS A 1033 20.98 -31.68 9.82
N ALA A 1034 21.65 -32.14 8.76
CA ALA A 1034 21.02 -32.46 7.48
C ALA A 1034 20.00 -33.61 7.62
N SER A 1035 20.35 -34.65 8.38
CA SER A 1035 19.47 -35.81 8.62
C SER A 1035 18.23 -35.45 9.42
N TYR A 1036 18.34 -34.54 10.40
CA TYR A 1036 17.22 -34.04 11.20
C TYR A 1036 16.25 -33.18 10.38
N LYS A 1037 16.77 -32.43 9.39
CA LYS A 1037 15.99 -31.50 8.56
C LYS A 1037 15.43 -32.10 7.28
N GLY A 1038 15.85 -33.31 6.89
CA GLY A 1038 15.31 -33.99 5.72
C GLY A 1038 16.07 -33.70 4.42
N HIS A 1039 17.30 -33.20 4.50
CA HIS A 1039 18.09 -32.81 3.33
C HIS A 1039 18.89 -33.98 2.75
N LYS A 1040 18.20 -34.91 2.08
CA LYS A 1040 18.78 -36.17 1.55
C LYS A 1040 20.02 -35.96 0.67
N GLU A 1041 19.97 -35.05 -0.29
CA GLU A 1041 21.10 -34.81 -1.21
C GLU A 1041 22.36 -34.30 -0.47
N ILE A 1042 22.18 -33.57 0.63
CA ILE A 1042 23.28 -33.12 1.48
C ILE A 1042 23.83 -34.28 2.30
N VAL A 1043 22.95 -35.15 2.81
CA VAL A 1043 23.38 -36.38 3.51
C VAL A 1043 24.21 -37.26 2.57
N GLU A 1044 23.78 -37.48 1.33
CA GLU A 1044 24.54 -38.21 0.31
C GLU A 1044 25.92 -37.56 0.07
N LEU A 1045 25.94 -36.24 -0.15
CA LEU A 1045 27.16 -35.49 -0.37
C LEU A 1045 28.14 -35.61 0.81
N LEU A 1046 27.67 -35.40 2.04
CA LEU A 1046 28.52 -35.47 3.24
C LEU A 1046 29.12 -36.87 3.42
N ILE A 1047 28.33 -37.93 3.21
CA ILE A 1047 28.81 -39.32 3.28
C ILE A 1047 29.88 -39.59 2.23
N ASP A 1048 29.62 -39.20 0.98
CA ASP A 1048 30.56 -39.41 -0.12
C ASP A 1048 31.87 -38.60 0.07
N ARG A 1049 31.84 -37.56 0.92
CA ARG A 1049 32.99 -36.74 1.31
C ARG A 1049 33.60 -37.12 2.67
N GLY A 1050 33.25 -38.29 3.22
CA GLY A 1050 33.91 -38.86 4.39
C GLY A 1050 33.30 -38.48 5.75
N ALA A 1051 32.03 -38.10 5.80
CA ALA A 1051 31.32 -37.95 7.06
C ALA A 1051 31.26 -39.29 7.82
N ASP A 1052 31.55 -39.25 9.12
CA ASP A 1052 31.35 -40.41 10.00
C ASP A 1052 29.85 -40.65 10.22
N ILE A 1053 29.33 -41.66 9.51
CA ILE A 1053 27.92 -42.08 9.54
C ILE A 1053 27.46 -42.40 10.98
N ASN A 1054 28.37 -42.90 11.81
CA ASN A 1054 28.11 -43.36 13.17
C ASN A 1054 28.54 -42.35 14.24
N ALA A 1055 28.89 -41.12 13.83
CA ALA A 1055 29.23 -40.04 14.76
C ALA A 1055 28.11 -39.85 15.79
N LYS A 1056 28.51 -39.83 17.08
CA LYS A 1056 27.58 -39.68 18.20
C LYS A 1056 27.43 -38.22 18.55
N GLY A 1057 26.33 -37.61 18.12
CA GLY A 1057 25.94 -36.28 18.59
C GLY A 1057 25.33 -36.30 19.99
N HIS A 1058 25.28 -35.14 20.65
CA HIS A 1058 24.62 -35.02 21.96
C HIS A 1058 23.09 -34.91 21.83
N PHE A 1059 22.57 -33.90 21.14
CA PHE A 1059 21.12 -33.67 21.08
C PHE A 1059 20.41 -34.57 20.07
N TYR A 1060 20.89 -34.64 18.83
CA TYR A 1060 20.24 -35.43 17.76
C TYR A 1060 20.70 -36.90 17.72
N GLY A 1061 21.72 -37.29 18.48
CA GLY A 1061 22.29 -38.64 18.45
C GLY A 1061 23.10 -38.89 17.18
N THR A 1062 22.98 -40.07 16.57
CA THR A 1062 23.54 -40.39 15.24
C THR A 1062 22.66 -39.87 14.10
N GLY A 1063 23.16 -39.90 12.85
CA GLY A 1063 22.35 -39.54 11.69
C GLY A 1063 21.05 -40.37 11.59
N ILE A 1064 21.15 -41.67 11.91
CA ILE A 1064 20.00 -42.59 11.96
C ILE A 1064 18.99 -42.15 13.01
N GLN A 1065 19.44 -41.78 14.21
CA GLN A 1065 18.56 -41.29 15.29
C GLN A 1065 17.90 -39.96 14.91
N ALA A 1066 18.64 -39.04 14.28
CA ALA A 1066 18.13 -37.77 13.79
C ALA A 1066 17.03 -37.95 12.74
N ALA A 1067 17.28 -38.78 11.72
CA ALA A 1067 16.30 -39.10 10.67
C ALA A 1067 15.08 -39.84 11.25
N SER A 1068 15.28 -40.73 12.21
CA SER A 1068 14.21 -41.46 12.91
C SER A 1068 13.33 -40.54 13.75
N ARG A 1069 13.92 -39.55 14.42
CA ARG A 1069 13.21 -38.55 15.24
C ARG A 1069 12.28 -37.67 14.40
N SER A 1070 12.72 -37.26 13.20
CA SER A 1070 11.96 -36.36 12.31
C SER A 1070 11.15 -37.08 11.23
N GLY A 1071 11.24 -38.41 11.14
CA GLY A 1071 10.43 -39.21 10.21
C GLY A 1071 10.95 -39.23 8.77
N HIS A 1072 12.23 -38.96 8.56
CA HIS A 1072 12.83 -38.93 7.22
C HIS A 1072 13.28 -40.33 6.79
N LYS A 1073 12.31 -41.17 6.40
CA LYS A 1073 12.51 -42.57 6.01
C LYS A 1073 13.55 -42.74 4.91
N GLU A 1074 13.53 -41.94 3.85
CA GLU A 1074 14.47 -42.09 2.74
C GLU A 1074 15.93 -41.82 3.14
N ILE A 1075 16.14 -40.89 4.08
CA ILE A 1075 17.46 -40.61 4.65
C ILE A 1075 17.89 -41.76 5.55
N LEU A 1076 16.95 -42.29 6.33
CA LEU A 1076 17.18 -43.45 7.17
C LEU A 1076 17.57 -44.68 6.33
N GLU A 1077 16.88 -44.94 5.22
CA GLU A 1077 17.23 -46.00 4.26
C GLU A 1077 18.66 -45.80 3.72
N LEU A 1078 18.96 -44.59 3.23
CA LEU A 1078 20.28 -44.24 2.71
C LEU A 1078 21.40 -44.45 3.74
N LEU A 1079 21.22 -43.98 4.99
CA LEU A 1079 22.21 -44.11 6.05
C LEU A 1079 22.47 -45.58 6.40
N ILE A 1080 21.43 -46.40 6.42
CA ILE A 1080 21.55 -47.85 6.65
C ILE A 1080 22.28 -48.52 5.47
N GLU A 1081 21.93 -48.18 4.24
CA GLU A 1081 22.58 -48.71 3.03
C GLU A 1081 24.07 -48.38 2.97
N LYS A 1082 24.46 -47.18 3.45
CA LYS A 1082 25.85 -46.72 3.52
C LYS A 1082 26.62 -47.24 4.75
N GLY A 1083 26.01 -48.11 5.58
CA GLY A 1083 26.70 -48.80 6.68
C GLY A 1083 26.48 -48.20 8.08
N GLY A 1084 25.43 -47.41 8.27
CA GLY A 1084 25.06 -46.89 9.58
C GLY A 1084 24.53 -47.98 10.52
N ASP A 1085 24.99 -47.97 11.77
CA ASP A 1085 24.59 -48.93 12.79
C ASP A 1085 23.28 -48.50 13.48
N VAL A 1086 22.22 -49.28 13.22
CA VAL A 1086 20.87 -49.05 13.75
C VAL A 1086 20.75 -49.23 15.27
N ASN A 1087 21.73 -49.88 15.91
CA ASN A 1087 21.70 -50.25 17.32
C ASN A 1087 22.54 -49.32 18.20
N ILE A 1088 23.11 -48.23 17.66
CA ILE A 1088 23.87 -47.27 18.46
C ILE A 1088 22.98 -46.66 19.53
N GLN A 1089 23.47 -46.71 20.77
CA GLN A 1089 22.89 -46.05 21.92
C GLN A 1089 23.55 -44.68 22.16
N GLY A 1090 22.72 -43.69 22.52
CA GLY A 1090 23.11 -42.30 22.76
C GLY A 1090 22.01 -41.31 22.36
N GLY A 1091 22.29 -40.00 22.40
CA GLY A 1091 21.32 -38.97 22.05
C GLY A 1091 20.20 -38.77 23.07
N GLU A 1092 19.39 -37.73 22.90
CA GLU A 1092 18.30 -37.38 23.84
C GLU A 1092 17.25 -38.49 24.00
N LEU A 1093 16.98 -39.26 22.94
CA LEU A 1093 15.92 -40.28 22.91
C LEU A 1093 16.44 -41.72 23.04
N GLY A 1094 17.72 -41.92 23.35
CA GLY A 1094 18.32 -43.22 23.68
C GLY A 1094 18.82 -44.06 22.49
N ASN A 1095 17.96 -44.43 21.54
CA ASN A 1095 18.33 -45.17 20.31
C ASN A 1095 17.34 -44.86 19.15
N ALA A 1096 17.58 -45.40 17.95
CA ALA A 1096 16.78 -45.06 16.76
C ALA A 1096 15.32 -45.52 16.85
N ILE A 1097 15.05 -46.74 17.34
CA ILE A 1097 13.69 -47.25 17.49
C ILE A 1097 12.91 -46.51 18.57
N GLN A 1098 13.57 -46.08 19.65
CA GLN A 1098 12.97 -45.23 20.68
C GLN A 1098 12.64 -43.84 20.14
N ALA A 1099 13.53 -43.25 19.34
CA ALA A 1099 13.28 -41.96 18.70
C ALA A 1099 12.05 -42.01 17.79
N ALA A 1100 11.99 -42.96 16.85
CA ALA A 1100 10.84 -43.15 15.96
C ALA A 1100 9.54 -43.45 16.73
N SER A 1101 9.64 -44.25 17.80
CA SER A 1101 8.50 -44.62 18.64
C SER A 1101 7.97 -43.44 19.45
N ARG A 1102 8.84 -42.57 19.98
CA ARG A 1102 8.43 -41.39 20.77
C ARG A 1102 7.75 -40.33 19.91
N THR A 1103 8.21 -40.14 18.67
CA THR A 1103 7.72 -39.08 17.77
C THR A 1103 6.63 -39.54 16.81
N GLY A 1104 6.36 -40.84 16.71
CA GLY A 1104 5.19 -41.35 15.97
C GLY A 1104 5.47 -41.74 14.53
N HIS A 1105 6.74 -41.93 14.15
CA HIS A 1105 7.13 -42.24 12.78
C HIS A 1105 7.14 -43.75 12.52
N LYS A 1106 5.94 -44.29 12.30
CA LYS A 1106 5.69 -45.73 12.09
C LYS A 1106 6.53 -46.34 10.95
N GLU A 1107 6.63 -45.69 9.81
CA GLU A 1107 7.37 -46.24 8.66
C GLU A 1107 8.88 -46.33 8.91
N CYS A 1108 9.45 -45.36 9.62
CA CYS A 1108 10.84 -45.41 10.07
C CYS A 1108 11.05 -46.56 11.07
N LEU A 1109 10.09 -46.77 11.97
CA LEU A 1109 10.14 -47.86 12.93
C LEU A 1109 10.05 -49.23 12.25
N GLU A 1110 9.14 -49.41 11.29
CA GLU A 1110 9.02 -50.64 10.50
C GLU A 1110 10.34 -50.96 9.79
N LEU A 1111 10.94 -49.97 9.12
CA LEU A 1111 12.23 -50.12 8.47
C LEU A 1111 13.36 -50.50 9.44
N LEU A 1112 13.44 -49.84 10.60
CA LEU A 1112 14.45 -50.17 11.62
C LEU A 1112 14.32 -51.61 12.11
N LEU A 1113 13.10 -52.07 12.38
CA LEU A 1113 12.83 -53.44 12.82
C LEU A 1113 13.18 -54.45 11.73
N ASP A 1114 12.83 -54.17 10.47
CA ASP A 1114 13.16 -55.03 9.33
C ASP A 1114 14.67 -55.09 9.05
N LYS A 1115 15.43 -54.05 9.44
CA LYS A 1115 16.89 -53.98 9.33
C LYS A 1115 17.63 -54.46 10.60
N GLY A 1116 16.93 -55.15 11.50
CA GLY A 1116 17.54 -55.88 12.62
C GLY A 1116 17.73 -55.07 13.90
N ALA A 1117 16.99 -53.98 14.09
CA ALA A 1117 16.91 -53.32 15.39
C ALA A 1117 16.16 -54.21 16.40
N ASP A 1118 16.75 -54.44 17.58
CA ASP A 1118 16.11 -55.25 18.62
C ASP A 1118 14.97 -54.47 19.29
N VAL A 1119 13.74 -54.95 19.09
CA VAL A 1119 12.49 -54.37 19.61
C VAL A 1119 12.48 -54.15 21.13
N ASN A 1120 13.27 -54.93 21.87
CA ASN A 1120 13.36 -54.86 23.34
C ASN A 1120 14.61 -54.13 23.84
N THR A 1121 15.38 -53.50 22.94
CA THR A 1121 16.60 -52.77 23.31
C THR A 1121 16.30 -51.74 24.39
N GLN A 1122 17.00 -51.84 25.51
CA GLN A 1122 16.95 -50.84 26.56
C GLN A 1122 17.88 -49.67 26.21
N GLY A 1123 17.34 -48.46 26.14
CA GLY A 1123 18.13 -47.24 26.06
C GLY A 1123 18.85 -46.97 27.38
N GLY A 1124 19.99 -46.29 27.34
CA GLY A 1124 20.72 -45.86 28.54
C GLY A 1124 19.89 -44.89 29.41
N PRO A 1125 20.23 -44.72 30.71
CA PRO A 1125 19.54 -43.82 31.63
C PRO A 1125 19.95 -42.38 31.34
N TYR A 1126 19.60 -41.87 30.16
CA TYR A 1126 19.77 -40.47 29.85
C TYR A 1126 18.63 -39.72 30.52
N ARG A 1127 19.00 -38.96 31.54
CA ARG A 1127 18.11 -38.04 32.25
C ARG A 1127 17.69 -36.97 31.24
N CYS A 1128 16.58 -37.18 30.55
CA CYS A 1128 15.92 -36.16 29.76
C CYS A 1128 15.84 -34.89 30.62
N LEU A 1129 16.15 -33.72 30.06
CA LEU A 1129 15.97 -32.43 30.76
C LEU A 1129 14.50 -32.21 31.20
N PHE A 1130 13.57 -33.08 30.77
CA PHE A 1130 12.14 -33.04 31.00
C PHE A 1130 11.59 -34.08 32.00
N ASP A 1131 12.43 -34.84 32.74
CA ASP A 1131 11.97 -35.80 33.76
C ASP A 1131 11.12 -36.98 33.20
N GLU A 1132 11.15 -37.18 31.87
CA GLU A 1132 10.42 -38.24 31.16
C GLU A 1132 11.31 -39.45 30.91
N GLU A 1133 11.35 -40.38 31.86
CA GLU A 1133 12.10 -41.63 31.67
C GLU A 1133 11.31 -42.61 30.79
N PHE A 1134 11.92 -43.21 29.78
CA PHE A 1134 11.41 -44.42 29.11
C PHE A 1134 12.58 -45.32 28.77
N ARG A 1135 12.40 -46.64 28.95
CA ARG A 1135 13.52 -47.59 28.85
C ARG A 1135 13.58 -48.32 27.53
N ASN A 1136 12.47 -48.50 26.84
CA ASN A 1136 12.40 -49.23 25.57
C ASN A 1136 11.46 -48.51 24.57
N ALA A 1137 11.37 -49.02 23.35
CA ALA A 1137 10.54 -48.44 22.29
C ALA A 1137 9.04 -48.45 22.62
N LEU A 1138 8.55 -49.49 23.31
CA LEU A 1138 7.15 -49.62 23.69
C LEU A 1138 6.75 -48.56 24.72
N GLU A 1139 7.57 -48.36 25.75
CA GLU A 1139 7.40 -47.28 26.72
C GLU A 1139 7.46 -45.92 26.03
N ALA A 1140 8.40 -45.70 25.11
CA ALA A 1140 8.52 -44.45 24.35
C ALA A 1140 7.24 -44.15 23.52
N ALA A 1141 6.68 -45.17 22.85
CA ALA A 1141 5.42 -45.06 22.11
C ALA A 1141 4.23 -44.78 23.03
N CYS A 1142 4.20 -45.40 24.22
CA CYS A 1142 3.21 -45.14 25.25
C CYS A 1142 3.32 -43.74 25.84
N VAL A 1143 4.53 -43.18 26.00
CA VAL A 1143 4.72 -41.77 26.39
C VAL A 1143 4.22 -40.83 25.28
N GLY A 1144 4.58 -41.12 24.04
CA GLY A 1144 4.22 -40.33 22.85
C GLY A 1144 2.74 -40.40 22.45
N GLY A 1145 1.99 -41.41 22.89
CA GLY A 1145 0.56 -41.55 22.56
C GLY A 1145 0.28 -42.23 21.22
N HIS A 1146 1.25 -42.96 20.66
CA HIS A 1146 1.17 -43.50 19.31
C HIS A 1146 0.61 -44.94 19.29
N ARG A 1147 -0.72 -45.06 19.32
CA ARG A 1147 -1.43 -46.36 19.41
C ARG A 1147 -1.00 -47.36 18.33
N GLU A 1148 -0.90 -46.94 17.07
CA GLU A 1148 -0.52 -47.85 15.97
C GLU A 1148 0.91 -48.39 16.12
N ILE A 1149 1.82 -47.57 16.66
CA ILE A 1149 3.18 -48.00 16.96
C ILE A 1149 3.18 -48.98 18.13
N VAL A 1150 2.39 -48.73 19.18
CA VAL A 1150 2.24 -49.67 20.29
C VAL A 1150 1.75 -51.03 19.79
N GLU A 1151 0.75 -51.04 18.91
CA GLU A 1151 0.23 -52.26 18.31
C GLU A 1151 1.30 -52.99 17.47
N LEU A 1152 2.01 -52.27 16.59
CA LEU A 1152 3.11 -52.81 15.79
C LEU A 1152 4.23 -53.40 16.65
N LEU A 1153 4.65 -52.70 17.70
CA LEU A 1153 5.71 -53.16 18.62
C LEU A 1153 5.28 -54.43 19.35
N LEU A 1154 4.04 -54.50 19.83
CA LEU A 1154 3.50 -55.70 20.49
C LEU A 1154 3.43 -56.88 19.53
N ASP A 1155 3.00 -56.67 18.29
CA ASP A 1155 2.92 -57.70 17.26
C ASP A 1155 4.32 -58.20 16.84
N LYS A 1156 5.35 -57.35 16.95
CA LYS A 1156 6.77 -57.70 16.74
C LYS A 1156 7.45 -58.26 18.00
N GLY A 1157 6.71 -58.52 19.08
CA GLY A 1157 7.22 -59.19 20.28
C GLY A 1157 7.84 -58.28 21.35
N ALA A 1158 7.46 -57.00 21.39
CA ALA A 1158 7.86 -56.10 22.47
C ALA A 1158 7.27 -56.57 23.81
N GLY A 1159 8.11 -56.66 24.84
CA GLY A 1159 7.66 -56.97 26.20
C GLY A 1159 6.84 -55.82 26.79
N ILE A 1160 5.65 -56.13 27.31
CA ILE A 1160 4.70 -55.14 27.86
C ILE A 1160 5.33 -54.33 29.01
N GLY A 1161 6.07 -54.96 29.93
CA GLY A 1161 6.78 -54.28 31.02
C GLY A 1161 5.96 -53.19 31.72
N ASN A 1162 6.55 -52.00 31.89
CA ASN A 1162 5.91 -50.83 32.50
C ASN A 1162 5.10 -49.99 31.50
N ALA A 1163 4.85 -50.47 30.27
CA ALA A 1163 4.13 -49.71 29.25
C ALA A 1163 2.72 -49.30 29.71
N LEU A 1164 2.04 -50.18 30.47
CA LEU A 1164 0.73 -49.88 31.06
C LEU A 1164 0.82 -48.72 32.06
N GLU A 1165 1.85 -48.70 32.90
CA GLU A 1165 2.13 -47.62 33.84
C GLU A 1165 2.38 -46.30 33.08
N ARG A 1166 3.24 -46.31 32.05
CA ARG A 1166 3.56 -45.12 31.24
C ARG A 1166 2.33 -44.58 30.52
N ALA A 1167 1.59 -45.41 29.79
CA ALA A 1167 0.37 -45.01 29.10
C ALA A 1167 -0.66 -44.40 30.07
N SER A 1168 -0.76 -44.98 31.28
CA SER A 1168 -1.64 -44.50 32.35
C SER A 1168 -1.19 -43.17 32.96
N LEU A 1169 0.13 -42.97 33.13
CA LEU A 1169 0.71 -41.73 33.62
C LEU A 1169 0.47 -40.57 32.63
N TYR A 1170 0.72 -40.80 31.34
CA TYR A 1170 0.61 -39.78 30.29
C TYR A 1170 -0.82 -39.56 29.79
N GLY A 1171 -1.76 -40.44 30.12
CA GLY A 1171 -3.19 -40.21 29.91
C GLY A 1171 -3.76 -40.81 28.62
N HIS A 1172 -3.10 -41.81 28.04
CA HIS A 1172 -3.48 -42.39 26.74
C HIS A 1172 -4.45 -43.56 26.91
N LYS A 1173 -5.73 -43.26 27.19
CA LYS A 1173 -6.78 -44.24 27.51
C LYS A 1173 -6.91 -45.38 26.48
N GLU A 1174 -6.86 -45.06 25.19
CA GLU A 1174 -6.99 -46.07 24.13
C GLU A 1174 -5.79 -47.02 24.06
N ILE A 1175 -4.60 -46.54 24.44
CA ILE A 1175 -3.40 -47.37 24.58
C ILE A 1175 -3.49 -48.23 25.83
N VAL A 1176 -3.97 -47.69 26.95
CA VAL A 1176 -4.24 -48.46 28.18
C VAL A 1176 -5.22 -49.60 27.89
N LYS A 1177 -6.31 -49.32 27.16
CA LYS A 1177 -7.28 -50.34 26.74
C LYS A 1177 -6.62 -51.44 25.90
N LEU A 1178 -5.85 -51.05 24.88
CA LEU A 1178 -5.11 -51.98 24.02
C LEU A 1178 -4.14 -52.87 24.82
N LEU A 1179 -3.38 -52.28 25.75
CA LEU A 1179 -2.41 -53.01 26.59
C LEU A 1179 -3.12 -53.99 27.53
N LEU A 1180 -4.26 -53.61 28.11
CA LEU A 1180 -5.09 -54.51 28.93
C LEU A 1180 -5.67 -55.66 28.11
N ASP A 1181 -6.17 -55.38 26.90
CA ASP A 1181 -6.69 -56.40 25.98
C ASP A 1181 -5.59 -57.38 25.52
N LYS A 1182 -4.33 -56.93 25.43
CA LYS A 1182 -3.14 -57.74 25.12
C LYS A 1182 -2.50 -58.40 26.36
N GLY A 1183 -3.14 -58.32 27.54
CA GLY A 1183 -2.78 -59.11 28.72
C GLY A 1183 -1.82 -58.43 29.72
N ALA A 1184 -1.76 -57.09 29.77
CA ALA A 1184 -0.96 -56.38 30.78
C ALA A 1184 -1.46 -56.64 32.22
N ALA A 1185 -0.59 -57.16 33.09
CA ALA A 1185 -0.96 -57.65 34.44
C ALA A 1185 -0.69 -56.66 35.59
N ASP A 1186 0.15 -55.64 35.40
CA ASP A 1186 0.56 -54.71 36.47
C ASP A 1186 -0.41 -53.52 36.62
N ILE A 1187 -1.67 -53.85 36.94
CA ILE A 1187 -2.74 -52.86 37.11
C ILE A 1187 -2.47 -51.98 38.34
N GLY A 1188 -1.79 -52.50 39.37
CA GLY A 1188 -1.50 -51.78 40.62
C GLY A 1188 -0.62 -50.54 40.42
N ASN A 1189 0.53 -50.69 39.74
CA ASN A 1189 1.42 -49.57 39.46
C ASN A 1189 0.78 -48.58 38.46
N ALA A 1190 0.06 -49.08 37.46
CA ALA A 1190 -0.70 -48.25 36.53
C ALA A 1190 -1.81 -47.43 37.21
N LEU A 1191 -2.51 -48.04 38.16
CA LEU A 1191 -3.53 -47.39 38.98
C LEU A 1191 -2.90 -46.29 39.84
N GLN A 1192 -1.73 -46.58 40.43
CA GLN A 1192 -0.97 -45.61 41.20
C GLN A 1192 -0.53 -44.41 40.34
N ALA A 1193 0.04 -44.66 39.16
CA ALA A 1193 0.48 -43.62 38.22
C ALA A 1193 -0.68 -42.77 37.67
N ALA A 1194 -1.79 -43.40 37.28
CA ALA A 1194 -3.01 -42.70 36.86
C ALA A 1194 -3.60 -41.85 37.99
N SER A 1195 -3.60 -42.38 39.22
CA SER A 1195 -4.05 -41.66 40.41
C SER A 1195 -3.14 -40.47 40.73
N TYR A 1196 -1.82 -40.64 40.57
CA TYR A 1196 -0.82 -39.60 40.76
C TYR A 1196 -1.01 -38.41 39.81
N LYS A 1197 -1.37 -38.64 38.53
CA LYS A 1197 -1.66 -37.59 37.52
C LYS A 1197 -3.14 -37.23 37.39
N ASP A 1198 -4.02 -37.76 38.27
CA ASP A 1198 -5.46 -37.47 38.30
C ASP A 1198 -6.25 -37.90 37.04
N ARG A 1199 -5.85 -39.02 36.41
CA ARG A 1199 -6.44 -39.58 35.18
C ARG A 1199 -7.69 -40.42 35.48
N THR A 1200 -8.78 -39.76 35.88
CA THR A 1200 -10.03 -40.38 36.37
C THR A 1200 -10.59 -41.48 35.46
N GLU A 1201 -10.73 -41.23 34.15
CA GLU A 1201 -11.27 -42.22 33.21
C GLU A 1201 -10.39 -43.47 33.03
N ILE A 1202 -9.07 -43.32 33.21
CA ILE A 1202 -8.12 -44.44 33.15
C ILE A 1202 -8.20 -45.24 34.45
N VAL A 1203 -8.34 -44.56 35.60
CA VAL A 1203 -8.56 -45.22 36.89
C VAL A 1203 -9.87 -46.03 36.86
N GLU A 1204 -10.96 -45.47 36.33
CA GLU A 1204 -12.22 -46.20 36.14
C GLU A 1204 -12.01 -47.45 35.25
N LEU A 1205 -11.37 -47.30 34.09
CA LEU A 1205 -11.07 -48.41 33.19
C LEU A 1205 -10.20 -49.50 33.85
N LEU A 1206 -9.19 -49.11 34.63
CA LEU A 1206 -8.31 -50.05 35.35
C LEU A 1206 -9.05 -50.78 36.47
N LEU A 1207 -9.95 -50.11 37.19
CA LEU A 1207 -10.78 -50.71 38.25
C LEU A 1207 -11.88 -51.63 37.70
N GLU A 1208 -12.44 -51.32 36.53
CA GLU A 1208 -13.40 -52.19 35.83
C GLU A 1208 -12.76 -53.51 35.37
N ARG A 1209 -11.50 -53.47 34.93
CA ARG A 1209 -10.77 -54.62 34.41
C ARG A 1209 -9.98 -55.38 35.49
N GLY A 1210 -9.65 -54.75 36.62
CA GLY A 1210 -8.86 -55.32 37.72
C GLY A 1210 -9.68 -55.51 38.99
N SER A 1211 -10.41 -56.62 39.10
CA SER A 1211 -11.35 -56.88 40.19
C SER A 1211 -10.73 -57.18 41.57
N ASP A 1212 -9.40 -57.32 41.68
CA ASP A 1212 -8.69 -57.76 42.89
C ASP A 1212 -7.43 -56.90 43.20
N VAL A 1213 -7.42 -55.64 42.75
CA VAL A 1213 -6.25 -54.75 42.85
C VAL A 1213 -6.27 -53.97 44.16
N ASP A 1214 -5.17 -54.03 44.94
CA ASP A 1214 -5.00 -53.24 46.16
C ASP A 1214 -4.94 -51.74 45.84
N VAL A 1215 -6.04 -51.05 46.12
CA VAL A 1215 -6.18 -49.60 45.92
C VAL A 1215 -5.56 -48.77 47.05
N GLY A 1216 -5.07 -49.39 48.12
CA GLY A 1216 -4.60 -48.69 49.33
C GLY A 1216 -3.47 -47.71 49.10
N LYS A 1217 -2.45 -48.10 48.31
CA LYS A 1217 -1.33 -47.21 47.95
C LYS A 1217 -1.77 -46.05 47.05
N ALA A 1218 -2.61 -46.31 46.06
CA ALA A 1218 -3.17 -45.30 45.17
C ALA A 1218 -4.07 -44.31 45.94
N LEU A 1219 -4.84 -44.81 46.91
CA LEU A 1219 -5.72 -44.05 47.77
C LEU A 1219 -4.93 -43.11 48.70
N GLN A 1220 -3.89 -43.64 49.35
CA GLN A 1220 -3.00 -42.84 50.21
C GLN A 1220 -2.35 -41.72 49.39
N GLN A 1221 -1.81 -42.02 48.21
CA GLN A 1221 -1.15 -41.03 47.36
C GLN A 1221 -2.11 -39.95 46.83
N ALA A 1222 -3.35 -40.34 46.46
CA ALA A 1222 -4.40 -39.40 46.06
C ALA A 1222 -4.85 -38.52 47.25
N SER A 1223 -4.86 -39.06 48.46
CA SER A 1223 -5.17 -38.34 49.71
C SER A 1223 -4.10 -37.30 50.04
N ASP A 1224 -2.83 -37.72 50.03
CA ASP A 1224 -1.66 -36.87 50.33
C ASP A 1224 -1.59 -35.65 49.40
N ARG A 1225 -1.97 -35.82 48.13
CA ARG A 1225 -2.01 -34.73 47.12
C ARG A 1225 -3.35 -33.99 47.02
N GLY A 1226 -4.32 -34.33 47.85
CA GLY A 1226 -5.62 -33.65 47.93
C GLY A 1226 -6.54 -33.83 46.73
N LYS A 1227 -6.44 -34.95 46.02
CA LYS A 1227 -7.27 -35.28 44.86
C LYS A 1227 -8.61 -35.90 45.30
N ILE A 1228 -9.51 -35.10 45.88
CA ILE A 1228 -10.75 -35.58 46.53
C ILE A 1228 -11.61 -36.48 45.63
N LYS A 1229 -11.84 -36.11 44.36
CA LYS A 1229 -12.67 -36.95 43.47
C LYS A 1229 -12.02 -38.31 43.17
N MET A 1230 -10.68 -38.38 43.16
CA MET A 1230 -9.94 -39.63 42.95
C MET A 1230 -10.00 -40.51 44.20
N VAL A 1231 -9.87 -39.90 45.38
CA VAL A 1231 -10.07 -40.57 46.67
C VAL A 1231 -11.48 -41.16 46.78
N ALA A 1232 -12.51 -40.41 46.40
CA ALA A 1232 -13.89 -40.88 46.40
C ALA A 1232 -14.12 -42.06 45.43
N LEU A 1233 -13.52 -42.01 44.24
CA LEU A 1233 -13.58 -43.07 43.24
C LEU A 1233 -12.91 -44.37 43.74
N LEU A 1234 -11.70 -44.27 44.30
CA LEU A 1234 -10.94 -45.41 44.83
C LEU A 1234 -11.62 -46.01 46.08
N GLN A 1235 -12.20 -45.18 46.96
CA GLN A 1235 -12.97 -45.64 48.13
C GLN A 1235 -14.22 -46.43 47.73
N LYS A 1236 -14.94 -45.99 46.70
CA LYS A 1236 -16.15 -46.68 46.21
C LYS A 1236 -15.85 -48.13 45.78
N HIS A 1237 -14.70 -48.36 45.13
CA HIS A 1237 -14.27 -49.70 44.74
C HIS A 1237 -13.62 -50.50 45.89
N SER A 1238 -12.93 -49.86 46.83
CA SER A 1238 -12.39 -50.51 48.04
C SER A 1238 -13.49 -51.14 48.92
N VAL A 1239 -14.66 -50.50 49.01
CA VAL A 1239 -15.80 -50.98 49.83
C VAL A 1239 -16.57 -52.10 49.11
N ALA A 1240 -16.63 -52.07 47.79
CA ALA A 1240 -17.26 -53.12 46.99
C ALA A 1240 -16.50 -54.46 47.04
N GLY A 1241 -15.17 -54.43 47.18
CA GLY A 1241 -14.34 -55.63 47.35
C GLY A 1241 -14.42 -56.27 48.74
N ALA A 1242 -14.78 -55.50 49.78
CA ALA A 1242 -14.97 -56.02 51.14
C ALA A 1242 -16.36 -56.67 51.38
N CYS A 1243 -17.28 -56.56 50.41
CA CYS A 1243 -18.63 -57.16 50.45
C CYS A 1243 -18.80 -58.35 49.47
N LYS A 1244 -17.79 -58.70 48.67
CA LYS A 1244 -17.69 -59.98 47.96
C LYS A 1244 -16.79 -60.92 48.77
#